data_AF-A0A316PUL8-F1
#
_entry.id   AF-A0A316PUL8-F1
#
_cell.length_a   1.000
_cell.length_b   1.000
_cell.length_c   1.000
_cell.angle_alpha   90.00
_cell.angle_beta   90.00
_cell.angle_gamma   90.00
#
_symmetry.space_group_name_H-M   'P 1'
#
loop_
_entity.id
_entity.type
_entity.pdbx_description
1 polymer ?
#
loop_
_entity_poly.entity_id
_entity_poly.type
_entity_poly.pdbx_seq_one_letter_code
_entity_poly.pdbx_strand_id
1 'polypeptide(L)'
;MKTCHNLFVGVGFFILCCTMFTACVNHISEEEGEIINNGDIPLKFVADIHEIMNTRVVNNSFGEKDEVGLFALAGTTTMQEERYADNLHFVRSSTGEFVSDESVYYPDDGVTLNLISYYPYQKGGVAMGESSMQVTVATTQDKLDDYSHSDFLVASKKEVLASKDAVALTYNHQFFRMKIVLVPGEEENIEEILSVKPTLSVSGFYTKTIYDFQKKTFSAYSEEKDITPAGEWEIKDGRLVGKELILIPQEATVGYQYITLEAAGKLYTSLLPSTLQLESGKQRELEITFVSAEDILMSKVNGEIGDWDGTEVDHTESGILHKYIDVSKLTFEKSNVYKVIHSGKQVAEICKEYLVTPDFSSQAIVAYPMKEDGSVNLSQGIVAQLLGKSGKVNGGSVSWNMEDHSLTYVDGTLLARNNVYVLADGTISLSVTLADDVLPVLAQEDIVRDVRGGVIHNYPLVKIGTQYWMRSNLETSLYVNGDALPKLNQVTANIAGYLQSTTEHYFYTANVALSGRILPTHWSIPNWEDWNILKDYLKGEASLLKSGTWLSLKTEEQVQPATNLSGFNGIPVGMYVGAFQADYENKHLAYWTLDNTNATIDTKVFYMKSDTNIIEESNAGIDTKAFAIRCIRK
;
A
#
# COMPACT_ATOMS: atom_id res chain seq x y z
N MET A 1 -46.16 20.97 96.33
CA MET A 1 -46.27 20.69 97.79
C MET A 1 -45.44 19.46 98.06
N LYS A 2 -44.41 19.41 98.90
CA LYS A 2 -43.80 20.29 99.91
C LYS A 2 -42.30 19.93 99.87
N THR A 3 -41.37 20.84 99.60
CA THR A 3 -40.60 21.65 100.58
C THR A 3 -40.06 20.89 101.79
N CYS A 4 -38.72 20.83 101.89
CA CYS A 4 -37.84 21.36 102.96
C CYS A 4 -36.57 20.49 103.04
N HIS A 5 -35.38 21.01 102.73
CA HIS A 5 -34.49 21.93 103.47
C HIS A 5 -33.53 21.23 104.47
N ASN A 6 -32.23 21.54 104.27
CA ASN A 6 -31.13 21.64 105.25
C ASN A 6 -30.59 20.32 105.86
N LEU A 7 -29.31 20.12 106.21
CA LEU A 7 -28.12 20.98 106.33
C LEU A 7 -26.86 20.07 106.47
N PHE A 8 -25.70 20.57 106.02
CA PHE A 8 -24.32 20.45 106.56
C PHE A 8 -23.44 19.17 106.47
N VAL A 9 -22.31 19.40 105.77
CA VAL A 9 -20.88 19.15 106.13
C VAL A 9 -20.33 17.72 106.19
N GLY A 10 -19.40 17.47 105.26
CA GLY A 10 -18.04 17.10 105.63
C GLY A 10 -17.52 15.77 105.10
N VAL A 11 -16.26 15.83 104.63
CA VAL A 11 -15.34 14.73 104.30
C VAL A 11 -15.41 14.23 102.86
N GLY A 12 -14.33 14.49 102.12
CA GLY A 12 -14.16 14.11 100.73
C GLY A 12 -13.76 12.66 100.53
N PHE A 13 -14.22 12.09 99.42
CA PHE A 13 -13.58 10.97 98.72
C PHE A 13 -14.23 10.78 97.34
N PHE A 14 -13.38 10.49 96.33
CA PHE A 14 -13.61 9.66 95.13
C PHE A 14 -14.61 10.05 94.02
N ILE A 15 -14.05 10.31 92.83
CA ILE A 15 -14.45 9.81 91.49
C ILE A 15 -13.10 9.58 90.78
N LEU A 16 -12.59 8.41 90.38
CA LEU A 16 -13.11 7.13 89.87
C LEU A 16 -13.96 7.24 88.61
N CYS A 17 -13.29 7.37 87.46
CA CYS A 17 -13.51 6.46 86.33
C CYS A 17 -12.41 6.66 85.27
N CYS A 18 -11.59 5.63 85.04
CA CYS A 18 -11.13 5.19 83.71
C CYS A 18 -10.29 3.91 83.89
N THR A 19 -11.03 2.80 83.82
CA THR A 19 -10.66 1.47 83.30
C THR A 19 -9.19 1.05 83.26
N MET A 20 -8.93 0.00 84.04
CA MET A 20 -7.76 -0.86 84.05
C MET A 20 -7.61 -1.65 82.74
N PHE A 21 -6.39 -1.77 82.22
CA PHE A 21 -5.88 -3.02 81.66
C PHE A 21 -4.39 -3.13 81.97
N THR A 22 -4.02 -4.22 82.65
CA THR A 22 -2.66 -4.60 83.00
C THR A 22 -2.06 -5.49 81.92
N ALA A 23 -0.85 -5.11 81.50
CA ALA A 23 0.32 -5.92 81.14
C ALA A 23 0.14 -7.21 80.31
N CYS A 24 0.75 -7.19 79.11
CA CYS A 24 1.69 -8.22 78.65
C CYS A 24 2.78 -7.54 77.81
N VAL A 25 4.02 -7.96 78.01
CA VAL A 25 5.21 -7.53 77.29
C VAL A 25 5.05 -7.86 75.81
N ASN A 26 4.92 -6.84 74.94
CA ASN A 26 5.12 -7.05 73.52
C ASN A 26 6.61 -6.84 73.22
N HIS A 27 7.22 -7.96 72.84
CA HIS A 27 8.37 -8.03 71.95
C HIS A 27 8.32 -6.87 70.96
N ILE A 28 9.32 -5.98 70.97
CA ILE A 28 9.60 -5.17 69.80
C ILE A 28 10.19 -6.18 68.81
N SER A 29 9.37 -6.70 67.90
CA SER A 29 9.92 -7.16 66.64
C SER A 29 10.27 -5.90 65.88
N GLU A 30 11.56 -5.58 65.84
CA GLU A 30 12.12 -4.97 64.65
C GLU A 30 11.81 -5.93 63.50
N GLU A 31 10.66 -5.78 62.86
CA GLU A 31 10.60 -6.09 61.45
C GLU A 31 11.45 -4.99 60.79
N GLU A 32 12.74 -5.29 60.63
CA GLU A 32 13.51 -4.75 59.52
C GLU A 32 12.72 -5.09 58.26
N GLY A 33 11.79 -4.22 57.85
CA GLY A 33 11.33 -4.20 56.48
C GLY A 33 12.57 -3.92 55.66
N GLU A 34 13.04 -4.92 54.89
CA GLU A 34 14.12 -4.72 53.92
C GLU A 34 13.84 -3.41 53.17
N ILE A 35 14.76 -2.45 53.27
CA ILE A 35 14.77 -1.30 52.36
C ILE A 35 15.22 -1.88 51.03
N ILE A 36 14.27 -2.42 50.25
CA ILE A 36 14.55 -2.94 48.92
C ILE A 36 14.88 -1.73 48.05
N ASN A 37 16.13 -1.61 47.61
CA ASN A 37 16.49 -0.60 46.62
C ASN A 37 15.82 -0.99 45.29
N ASN A 38 15.17 -0.04 44.62
CA ASN A 38 14.50 -0.29 43.34
C ASN A 38 15.49 -0.87 42.30
N GLY A 39 16.76 -0.43 42.36
CA GLY A 39 17.86 -0.92 41.54
C GLY A 39 18.20 -2.40 41.65
N ASP A 40 17.75 -3.06 42.72
CA ASP A 40 17.99 -4.49 42.94
C ASP A 40 16.84 -5.36 42.41
N ILE A 41 15.77 -4.75 41.90
CA ILE A 41 14.61 -5.46 41.37
C ILE A 41 14.78 -5.64 39.84
N PRO A 42 14.93 -6.87 39.33
CA PRO A 42 15.03 -7.11 37.89
C PRO A 42 13.68 -6.84 37.20
N LEU A 43 13.72 -6.21 36.04
CA LEU A 43 12.55 -6.00 35.19
C LEU A 43 12.09 -7.35 34.61
N LYS A 44 10.91 -7.78 35.03
CA LYS A 44 10.25 -9.00 34.56
C LYS A 44 8.88 -8.66 34.00
N PHE A 45 8.45 -9.38 32.96
CA PHE A 45 7.08 -9.26 32.45
C PHE A 45 6.46 -10.62 32.18
N VAL A 46 5.13 -10.62 32.21
CA VAL A 46 4.31 -11.69 31.66
C VAL A 46 3.51 -11.10 30.50
N ALA A 47 3.35 -11.89 29.44
CA ALA A 47 2.73 -11.43 28.21
C ALA A 47 1.54 -12.30 27.85
N ASP A 48 0.43 -11.62 27.58
CA ASP A 48 -0.78 -12.20 27.01
C ASP A 48 -1.13 -11.45 25.74
N ILE A 49 -1.83 -12.10 24.82
CA ILE A 49 -2.41 -11.47 23.63
C ILE A 49 -3.85 -11.05 23.97
N HIS A 50 -4.28 -9.87 23.55
CA HIS A 50 -5.60 -9.34 23.87
C HIS A 50 -6.71 -10.27 23.35
N GLU A 51 -7.59 -10.72 24.24
CA GLU A 51 -8.82 -11.45 23.93
C GLU A 51 -10.03 -10.68 24.46
N ILE A 52 -11.02 -10.42 23.62
CA ILE A 52 -12.38 -10.03 23.99
C ILE A 52 -13.20 -11.33 24.03
N MET A 53 -13.49 -11.80 25.25
CA MET A 53 -14.26 -13.03 25.47
C MET A 53 -15.61 -13.01 24.73
N ASN A 54 -15.72 -13.71 23.60
CA ASN A 54 -16.94 -14.34 23.13
C ASN A 54 -16.65 -15.63 22.34
N THR A 55 -16.87 -16.76 23.03
CA THR A 55 -17.12 -18.12 22.50
C THR A 55 -15.99 -18.89 21.79
N ARG A 56 -15.35 -19.77 22.57
CA ARG A 56 -14.76 -21.09 22.22
C ARG A 56 -14.08 -21.23 20.84
N VAL A 57 -12.75 -21.04 20.77
CA VAL A 57 -11.67 -22.00 20.40
C VAL A 57 -10.31 -21.25 20.30
N VAL A 58 -9.22 -22.00 20.55
CA VAL A 58 -7.82 -21.65 20.84
C VAL A 58 -7.01 -21.20 19.60
N ASN A 59 -6.27 -20.07 19.69
CA ASN A 59 -4.93 -19.81 19.08
C ASN A 59 -4.37 -18.36 19.27
N ASN A 60 -4.81 -17.58 20.27
CA ASN A 60 -4.23 -16.26 20.61
C ASN A 60 -3.19 -16.39 21.74
N SER A 61 -2.16 -17.21 21.55
CA SER A 61 -1.10 -17.37 22.55
C SER A 61 0.25 -17.55 21.90
N PHE A 62 1.29 -16.99 22.51
CA PHE A 62 2.67 -17.19 22.06
C PHE A 62 3.06 -18.69 22.04
N GLY A 63 3.93 -19.11 21.13
CA GLY A 63 4.59 -20.42 21.12
C GLY A 63 5.80 -20.49 22.05
N GLU A 64 6.26 -21.70 22.35
CA GLU A 64 7.62 -21.88 22.88
C GLU A 64 8.62 -21.35 21.84
N LYS A 65 9.63 -20.60 22.29
CA LYS A 65 10.65 -19.91 21.49
C LYS A 65 10.19 -18.67 20.75
N ASP A 66 8.96 -18.20 20.95
CA ASP A 66 8.58 -16.88 20.42
C ASP A 66 9.48 -15.80 21.01
N GLU A 67 9.99 -14.93 20.15
CA GLU A 67 10.95 -13.90 20.51
C GLU A 67 10.28 -12.52 20.46
N VAL A 68 10.43 -11.72 21.52
CA VAL A 68 9.90 -10.35 21.60
C VAL A 68 10.99 -9.34 21.94
N GLY A 69 10.83 -8.11 21.44
CA GLY A 69 11.70 -6.98 21.75
C GLY A 69 11.02 -6.00 22.69
N LEU A 70 11.72 -5.56 23.74
CA LEU A 70 11.19 -4.62 24.74
C LEU A 70 12.04 -3.33 24.80
N PHE A 71 11.37 -2.19 24.71
CA PHE A 71 11.91 -0.87 25.01
C PHE A 71 11.39 -0.39 26.36
N ALA A 72 12.26 0.17 27.19
CA ALA A 72 11.90 0.85 28.43
C ALA A 72 12.31 2.33 28.34
N LEU A 73 11.36 3.22 28.59
CA LEU A 73 11.55 4.67 28.56
C LEU A 73 11.40 5.22 29.99
N ALA A 74 12.37 5.97 30.48
CA ALA A 74 12.33 6.54 31.84
C ALA A 74 11.47 7.82 31.87
N GLY A 75 10.52 7.89 32.80
CA GLY A 75 9.70 9.06 33.05
C GLY A 75 8.89 9.51 31.83
N THR A 76 9.23 10.69 31.29
CA THR A 76 8.54 11.29 30.14
C THR A 76 9.32 11.17 28.83
N THR A 77 10.42 10.42 28.81
CA THR A 77 11.21 10.20 27.59
C THR A 77 10.39 9.47 26.53
N THR A 78 10.72 9.74 25.28
CA THR A 78 10.06 9.19 24.09
C THR A 78 10.97 8.21 23.36
N MET A 79 10.42 7.44 22.41
CA MET A 79 11.23 6.50 21.60
C MET A 79 12.40 7.16 20.85
N GLN A 80 12.33 8.46 20.55
CA GLN A 80 13.38 9.18 19.81
C GLN A 80 14.52 9.68 20.70
N GLU A 81 14.35 9.60 22.02
CA GLU A 81 15.34 10.04 23.00
C GLU A 81 16.14 8.85 23.53
N GLU A 82 17.07 9.11 24.45
CA GLU A 82 17.81 8.05 25.13
C GLU A 82 16.87 7.13 25.91
N ARG A 83 16.93 5.84 25.60
CA ARG A 83 16.06 4.80 26.16
C ARG A 83 16.76 4.16 27.35
N TYR A 84 16.00 3.88 28.41
CA TYR A 84 16.52 3.22 29.61
C TYR A 84 16.95 1.78 29.32
N ALA A 85 16.15 1.08 28.51
CA ALA A 85 16.53 -0.18 27.92
C ALA A 85 16.11 -0.20 26.45
N ASP A 86 17.00 -0.65 25.58
CA ASP A 86 16.84 -0.57 24.14
C ASP A 86 16.76 -1.95 23.50
N ASN A 87 15.57 -2.29 22.99
CA ASN A 87 15.29 -3.54 22.27
C ASN A 87 15.76 -4.82 22.98
N LEU A 88 15.50 -4.93 24.29
CA LEU A 88 15.83 -6.12 25.07
C LEU A 88 15.16 -7.34 24.45
N HIS A 89 15.95 -8.40 24.26
CA HIS A 89 15.51 -9.63 23.63
C HIS A 89 14.99 -10.61 24.69
N PHE A 90 13.74 -11.05 24.51
CA PHE A 90 13.13 -12.07 25.36
C PHE A 90 12.64 -13.24 24.53
N VAL A 91 12.86 -14.45 25.04
CA VAL A 91 12.42 -15.71 24.42
C VAL A 91 11.41 -16.39 25.33
N ARG A 92 10.30 -16.86 24.76
CA ARG A 92 9.29 -17.63 25.50
C ARG A 92 9.83 -19.02 25.83
N SER A 93 9.92 -19.32 27.12
CA SER A 93 10.32 -20.62 27.64
C SER A 93 9.20 -21.66 27.54
N SER A 94 9.55 -22.94 27.75
CA SER A 94 8.60 -24.05 27.81
C SER A 94 7.62 -23.98 28.99
N THR A 95 7.93 -23.17 30.02
CA THR A 95 7.03 -22.92 31.16
C THR A 95 6.08 -21.75 30.89
N GLY A 96 6.18 -21.09 29.73
CA GLY A 96 5.33 -19.99 29.29
C GLY A 96 5.84 -18.59 29.69
N GLU A 97 6.94 -18.52 30.46
CA GLU A 97 7.58 -17.27 30.89
C GLU A 97 8.51 -16.72 29.81
N PHE A 98 8.61 -15.39 29.71
CA PHE A 98 9.59 -14.72 28.85
C PHE A 98 10.90 -14.50 29.61
N VAL A 99 11.99 -15.00 29.04
CA VAL A 99 13.33 -14.94 29.65
C VAL A 99 14.26 -14.15 28.74
N SER A 100 15.02 -13.23 29.32
CA SER A 100 16.05 -12.45 28.63
C SER A 100 17.43 -12.91 29.08
N ASP A 101 18.37 -12.94 28.15
CA ASP A 101 19.80 -13.17 28.44
C ASP A 101 20.45 -11.94 29.10
N GLU A 102 19.81 -10.78 28.96
CA GLU A 102 20.21 -9.50 29.56
C GLU A 102 19.36 -9.20 30.80
N SER A 103 20.02 -8.89 31.92
CA SER A 103 19.35 -8.47 33.15
C SER A 103 19.33 -6.94 33.26
N VAL A 104 18.15 -6.36 33.13
CA VAL A 104 17.90 -4.93 33.39
C VAL A 104 17.08 -4.80 34.67
N TYR A 105 17.40 -3.80 35.49
CA TYR A 105 16.76 -3.54 36.78
C TYR A 105 15.89 -2.28 36.70
N TYR A 106 15.10 -1.98 37.73
CA TYR A 106 14.36 -0.70 37.78
C TYR A 106 15.29 0.47 38.14
N PRO A 107 14.94 1.72 37.80
CA PRO A 107 15.69 2.90 38.23
C PRO A 107 15.75 3.06 39.77
N ASP A 108 16.96 3.17 40.32
CA ASP A 108 17.22 3.37 41.76
C ASP A 108 16.59 4.65 42.32
N ASP A 109 16.46 5.69 41.49
CA ASP A 109 15.89 6.99 41.84
C ASP A 109 14.34 6.98 41.89
N GLY A 110 13.72 5.84 41.61
CA GLY A 110 12.26 5.67 41.65
C GLY A 110 11.53 6.26 40.46
N VAL A 111 12.23 6.65 39.40
CA VAL A 111 11.60 7.06 38.13
C VAL A 111 10.79 5.90 37.54
N THR A 112 9.58 6.21 37.07
CA THR A 112 8.70 5.22 36.43
C THR A 112 9.19 4.84 35.03
N LEU A 113 8.86 3.63 34.59
CA LEU A 113 9.15 3.16 33.22
C LEU A 113 7.89 3.15 32.36
N ASN A 114 7.99 3.61 31.12
CA ASN A 114 7.04 3.30 30.06
C ASN A 114 7.60 2.18 29.21
N LEU A 115 6.91 1.04 29.18
CA LEU A 115 7.31 -0.15 28.45
C LEU A 115 6.59 -0.23 27.11
N ILE A 116 7.33 -0.53 26.05
CA ILE A 116 6.80 -0.80 24.71
C ILE A 116 7.42 -2.11 24.25
N SER A 117 6.61 -3.09 23.89
CA SER A 117 7.07 -4.41 23.48
C SER A 117 6.44 -4.83 22.17
N TYR A 118 7.14 -5.62 21.36
CA TYR A 118 6.66 -6.07 20.06
C TYR A 118 7.10 -7.49 19.71
N TYR A 119 6.33 -8.11 18.81
CA TYR A 119 6.58 -9.41 18.21
C TYR A 119 6.33 -9.33 16.69
N PRO A 120 7.10 -10.05 15.86
CA PRO A 120 8.28 -10.83 16.23
C PRO A 120 9.51 -9.95 16.48
N TYR A 121 10.42 -10.41 17.33
CA TYR A 121 11.68 -9.74 17.62
C TYR A 121 12.50 -9.49 16.35
N GLN A 122 13.04 -8.28 16.24
CA GLN A 122 14.01 -7.94 15.21
C GLN A 122 15.27 -7.41 15.89
N LYS A 123 16.43 -8.02 15.60
CA LYS A 123 17.71 -7.58 16.16
C LYS A 123 18.01 -6.09 15.90
N GLY A 124 17.59 -5.57 14.74
CA GLY A 124 17.75 -4.16 14.39
C GLY A 124 16.85 -3.21 15.20
N GLY A 125 15.69 -3.69 15.65
CA GLY A 125 14.71 -2.91 16.41
C GLY A 125 14.38 -1.55 15.79
N VAL A 126 14.14 -0.57 16.65
CA VAL A 126 13.98 0.84 16.28
C VAL A 126 15.33 1.53 16.46
N ALA A 127 15.85 2.21 15.44
CA ALA A 127 17.12 2.92 15.55
C ALA A 127 17.06 4.03 16.63
N MET A 128 18.18 4.29 17.31
CA MET A 128 18.30 5.42 18.25
C MET A 128 18.02 6.74 17.52
N GLY A 129 17.21 7.63 18.11
CA GLY A 129 16.74 8.85 17.44
C GLY A 129 15.45 8.69 16.64
N GLU A 130 14.99 7.46 16.40
CA GLU A 130 13.80 7.16 15.61
C GLU A 130 12.65 6.61 16.47
N SER A 131 11.43 6.60 15.93
CA SER A 131 10.25 5.99 16.55
C SER A 131 9.64 4.85 15.74
N SER A 132 10.26 4.47 14.62
CA SER A 132 9.66 3.55 13.65
C SER A 132 10.63 2.46 13.19
N MET A 133 10.08 1.34 12.72
CA MET A 133 10.85 0.25 12.12
C MET A 133 10.10 -0.39 10.95
N GLN A 134 10.82 -1.08 10.07
CA GLN A 134 10.22 -1.86 9.01
C GLN A 134 9.58 -3.14 9.57
N VAL A 135 8.37 -3.43 9.11
CA VAL A 135 7.62 -4.65 9.43
C VAL A 135 7.12 -5.29 8.14
N THR A 136 6.97 -6.61 8.16
CA THR A 136 6.73 -7.39 6.93
C THR A 136 5.79 -8.56 7.20
N VAL A 137 5.08 -9.00 6.16
CA VAL A 137 4.44 -10.32 6.13
C VAL A 137 5.23 -11.25 5.23
N ALA A 138 5.28 -12.54 5.57
CA ALA A 138 5.88 -13.56 4.72
C ALA A 138 4.96 -13.89 3.52
N THR A 139 5.57 -14.35 2.42
CA THR A 139 4.84 -14.77 1.21
C THR A 139 4.44 -16.25 1.24
N THR A 140 5.09 -17.08 2.07
CA THR A 140 4.80 -18.52 2.21
C THR A 140 4.14 -18.83 3.54
N GLN A 141 2.96 -18.26 3.77
CA GLN A 141 2.22 -18.43 5.03
C GLN A 141 1.59 -19.83 5.17
N ASP A 142 1.67 -20.68 4.15
CA ASP A 142 1.42 -22.12 4.27
C ASP A 142 2.36 -22.81 5.28
N LYS A 143 3.51 -22.20 5.59
CA LYS A 143 4.42 -22.65 6.64
C LYS A 143 4.09 -21.99 7.97
N LEU A 144 4.00 -22.79 9.03
CA LEU A 144 3.62 -22.32 10.37
C LEU A 144 4.51 -21.18 10.87
N ASP A 145 5.84 -21.31 10.78
CA ASP A 145 6.76 -20.27 11.25
C ASP A 145 6.58 -18.96 10.46
N ASP A 146 6.38 -19.03 9.15
CA ASP A 146 6.19 -17.84 8.30
C ASP A 146 4.84 -17.15 8.61
N TYR A 147 3.78 -17.93 8.87
CA TYR A 147 2.49 -17.42 9.31
C TYR A 147 2.60 -16.74 10.68
N SER A 148 3.19 -17.42 11.66
CA SER A 148 3.38 -16.89 13.01
C SER A 148 4.22 -15.61 13.00
N HIS A 149 5.31 -15.55 12.25
CA HIS A 149 6.14 -14.32 12.14
C HIS A 149 5.46 -13.22 11.31
N SER A 150 4.40 -13.53 10.56
CA SER A 150 3.59 -12.52 9.89
C SER A 150 2.62 -11.83 10.86
N ASP A 151 2.39 -12.36 12.06
CA ASP A 151 1.50 -11.74 13.04
C ASP A 151 2.21 -10.63 13.84
N PHE A 152 2.21 -9.40 13.31
CA PHE A 152 2.85 -8.28 14.00
C PHE A 152 2.02 -7.80 15.20
N LEU A 153 2.60 -7.90 16.40
CA LEU A 153 1.94 -7.56 17.67
C LEU A 153 2.68 -6.43 18.40
N VAL A 154 1.92 -5.57 19.09
CA VAL A 154 2.48 -4.50 19.94
C VAL A 154 1.75 -4.42 21.28
N ALA A 155 2.52 -4.28 22.37
CA ALA A 155 2.05 -4.01 23.71
C ALA A 155 2.68 -2.72 24.24
N SER A 156 1.96 -1.98 25.08
CA SER A 156 2.52 -0.81 25.77
C SER A 156 1.91 -0.65 27.17
N LYS A 157 2.72 -0.26 28.15
CA LYS A 157 2.27 0.04 29.52
C LYS A 157 3.03 1.24 30.06
N LYS A 158 2.31 2.25 30.54
CA LYS A 158 2.89 3.50 31.04
C LYS A 158 2.99 3.50 32.57
N GLU A 159 3.86 4.35 33.09
CA GLU A 159 3.99 4.67 34.52
C GLU A 159 4.21 3.42 35.40
N VAL A 160 5.02 2.48 34.92
CA VAL A 160 5.35 1.25 35.64
C VAL A 160 6.33 1.58 36.78
N LEU A 161 5.90 1.32 38.01
CA LEU A 161 6.73 1.40 39.22
C LEU A 161 7.50 0.10 39.44
N ALA A 162 8.60 0.19 40.18
CA ALA A 162 9.37 -0.97 40.61
C ALA A 162 8.49 -1.94 41.43
N SER A 163 8.48 -3.20 41.04
CA SER A 163 7.73 -4.26 41.72
C SER A 163 8.46 -5.59 41.60
N LYS A 164 8.40 -6.41 42.67
CA LYS A 164 8.87 -7.81 42.63
C LYS A 164 7.99 -8.69 41.74
N ASP A 165 6.75 -8.27 41.49
CA ASP A 165 5.82 -8.95 40.60
C ASP A 165 6.11 -8.63 39.13
N ALA A 166 5.92 -9.62 38.26
CA ALA A 166 6.09 -9.42 36.83
C ALA A 166 5.05 -8.45 36.26
N VAL A 167 5.48 -7.57 35.37
CA VAL A 167 4.61 -6.61 34.69
C VAL A 167 3.76 -7.32 33.65
N ALA A 168 2.43 -7.31 33.80
CA ALA A 168 1.55 -7.81 32.74
C ALA A 168 1.52 -6.86 31.53
N LEU A 169 1.85 -7.38 30.35
CA LEU A 169 1.76 -6.74 29.04
C LEU A 169 0.71 -7.43 28.17
N THR A 170 -0.18 -6.64 27.58
CA THR A 170 -1.23 -7.13 26.68
C THR A 170 -0.93 -6.72 25.25
N TYR A 171 -0.66 -7.69 24.39
CA TYR A 171 -0.31 -7.50 22.98
C TYR A 171 -1.54 -7.39 22.11
N ASN A 172 -1.51 -6.48 21.14
CA ASN A 172 -2.57 -6.27 20.18
C ASN A 172 -2.06 -6.56 18.77
N HIS A 173 -2.84 -7.30 17.99
CA HIS A 173 -2.60 -7.48 16.57
C HIS A 173 -2.58 -6.12 15.86
N GLN A 174 -1.55 -5.88 15.07
CA GLN A 174 -1.41 -4.66 14.27
C GLN A 174 -1.72 -4.92 12.80
N PHE A 175 -1.69 -6.16 12.34
CA PHE A 175 -2.04 -6.51 10.96
C PHE A 175 -3.51 -6.90 10.81
N PHE A 176 -3.91 -7.32 9.60
CA PHE A 176 -5.26 -7.77 9.28
C PHE A 176 -5.26 -9.26 8.92
N ARG A 177 -6.23 -10.04 9.39
CA ARG A 177 -6.36 -11.47 9.06
C ARG A 177 -7.52 -11.70 8.09
N MET A 178 -7.24 -12.32 6.95
CA MET A 178 -8.27 -12.75 5.99
C MET A 178 -8.44 -14.26 6.06
N LYS A 179 -9.65 -14.73 6.33
CA LYS A 179 -10.06 -16.14 6.19
C LYS A 179 -10.70 -16.30 4.82
N ILE A 180 -10.42 -17.42 4.15
CA ILE A 180 -10.97 -17.71 2.82
C ILE A 180 -11.83 -18.97 2.96
N VAL A 181 -13.06 -18.87 2.47
CA VAL A 181 -14.01 -19.98 2.44
C VAL A 181 -14.42 -20.25 1.01
N LEU A 182 -14.59 -21.52 0.63
CA LEU A 182 -15.21 -21.91 -0.64
C LEU A 182 -16.60 -22.46 -0.38
N VAL A 183 -17.59 -22.01 -1.15
CA VAL A 183 -18.95 -22.58 -1.13
C VAL A 183 -19.29 -23.17 -2.49
N PRO A 184 -19.98 -24.33 -2.55
CA PRO A 184 -20.35 -24.93 -3.82
C PRO A 184 -21.44 -24.08 -4.49
N GLY A 185 -21.32 -23.82 -5.79
CA GLY A 185 -22.36 -23.22 -6.59
C GLY A 185 -23.47 -24.20 -6.97
N GLU A 186 -24.43 -23.76 -7.79
CA GLU A 186 -25.52 -24.62 -8.26
C GLU A 186 -24.94 -25.83 -9.01
N GLU A 187 -25.37 -27.03 -8.63
CA GLU A 187 -24.91 -28.34 -9.16
C GLU A 187 -23.51 -28.82 -8.72
N GLU A 188 -22.78 -28.08 -7.88
CA GLU A 188 -21.47 -28.50 -7.37
C GLU A 188 -21.57 -29.32 -6.08
N ASN A 189 -20.66 -30.29 -5.92
CA ASN A 189 -20.56 -31.11 -4.71
C ASN A 189 -19.32 -30.73 -3.89
N ILE A 190 -19.51 -30.39 -2.62
CA ILE A 190 -18.42 -29.90 -1.76
C ILE A 190 -17.36 -30.95 -1.45
N GLU A 191 -17.73 -32.24 -1.39
CA GLU A 191 -16.79 -33.35 -1.22
C GLU A 191 -15.91 -33.54 -2.46
N GLU A 192 -16.46 -33.35 -3.66
CA GLU A 192 -15.71 -33.38 -4.92
C GLU A 192 -14.72 -32.21 -5.00
N ILE A 193 -15.12 -31.00 -4.61
CA ILE A 193 -14.23 -29.83 -4.53
C ILE A 193 -13.07 -30.09 -3.56
N LEU A 194 -13.33 -30.69 -2.38
CA LEU A 194 -12.26 -31.03 -1.44
C LEU A 194 -11.29 -32.06 -2.03
N SER A 195 -11.82 -33.05 -2.75
CA SER A 195 -11.04 -34.19 -3.25
C SER A 195 -9.91 -33.78 -4.21
N VAL A 196 -10.10 -32.67 -4.93
CA VAL A 196 -9.12 -32.12 -5.88
C VAL A 196 -8.09 -31.19 -5.21
N LYS A 197 -8.18 -31.00 -3.89
CA LYS A 197 -7.26 -30.22 -3.04
C LYS A 197 -6.94 -28.83 -3.62
N PRO A 198 -7.92 -27.91 -3.64
CA PRO A 198 -7.74 -26.62 -4.25
C PRO A 198 -6.58 -25.83 -3.60
N THR A 199 -5.77 -25.13 -4.39
CA THR A 199 -4.68 -24.28 -3.88
C THR A 199 -4.93 -22.81 -4.17
N LEU A 200 -4.55 -21.94 -3.24
CA LEU A 200 -4.81 -20.49 -3.30
C LEU A 200 -3.51 -19.69 -3.41
N SER A 201 -3.56 -18.57 -4.14
CA SER A 201 -2.56 -17.50 -4.13
C SER A 201 -3.26 -16.15 -4.08
N VAL A 202 -2.76 -15.21 -3.28
CA VAL A 202 -3.33 -13.86 -3.10
C VAL A 202 -2.36 -12.81 -3.59
N SER A 203 -2.82 -11.92 -4.46
CA SER A 203 -1.98 -11.00 -5.25
C SER A 203 -2.42 -9.54 -5.12
N GLY A 204 -1.52 -8.59 -5.39
CA GLY A 204 -1.80 -7.15 -5.39
C GLY A 204 -1.59 -6.43 -4.05
N PHE A 205 -0.88 -7.06 -3.11
CA PHE A 205 -0.66 -6.53 -1.76
C PHE A 205 0.80 -6.20 -1.49
N TYR A 206 1.06 -5.07 -0.84
CA TYR A 206 2.38 -4.79 -0.30
C TYR A 206 2.70 -5.72 0.87
N THR A 207 3.91 -6.28 0.87
CA THR A 207 4.42 -7.21 1.89
C THR A 207 5.38 -6.55 2.88
N LYS A 208 5.72 -5.27 2.69
CA LYS A 208 6.55 -4.47 3.60
C LYS A 208 5.95 -3.09 3.87
N THR A 209 6.12 -2.60 5.10
CA THR A 209 5.72 -1.25 5.54
C THR A 209 6.59 -0.76 6.70
N ILE A 210 6.50 0.50 7.08
CA ILE A 210 7.12 1.08 8.28
C ILE A 210 6.02 1.33 9.33
N TYR A 211 6.21 0.81 10.54
CA TYR A 211 5.33 1.08 11.69
C TYR A 211 5.98 2.07 12.65
N ASP A 212 5.28 3.15 13.00
CA ASP A 212 5.71 4.14 13.99
C ASP A 212 5.08 3.85 15.35
N PHE A 213 5.89 3.52 16.36
CA PHE A 213 5.45 3.15 17.71
C PHE A 213 4.86 4.31 18.51
N GLN A 214 5.24 5.56 18.18
CA GLN A 214 4.69 6.73 18.85
C GLN A 214 3.36 7.14 18.22
N LYS A 215 3.31 7.19 16.89
CA LYS A 215 2.11 7.60 16.14
C LYS A 215 1.08 6.48 16.00
N LYS A 216 1.51 5.23 16.10
CA LYS A 216 0.72 4.01 15.87
C LYS A 216 0.13 3.97 14.46
N THR A 217 0.96 4.28 13.46
CA THR A 217 0.56 4.39 12.05
C THR A 217 1.55 3.67 11.15
N PHE A 218 1.02 3.16 10.03
CA PHE A 218 1.79 2.53 8.96
C PHE A 218 2.13 3.54 7.84
N SER A 219 3.29 3.38 7.21
CA SER A 219 3.76 4.26 6.12
C SER A 219 4.79 3.55 5.23
N ALA A 220 5.17 4.15 4.10
CA ALA A 220 6.23 3.64 3.21
C ALA A 220 6.02 2.16 2.78
N TYR A 221 4.82 1.86 2.26
CA TYR A 221 4.47 0.53 1.76
C TYR A 221 5.30 0.18 0.53
N SER A 222 5.81 -1.05 0.47
CA SER A 222 6.70 -1.50 -0.59
C SER A 222 6.67 -3.02 -0.78
N GLU A 223 7.21 -3.47 -1.92
CA GLU A 223 7.23 -4.86 -2.40
C GLU A 223 5.86 -5.50 -2.56
N GLU A 224 5.44 -5.75 -3.80
CA GLU A 224 4.22 -6.49 -4.08
C GLU A 224 4.57 -7.91 -4.55
N LYS A 225 4.06 -8.91 -3.85
CA LYS A 225 4.31 -10.33 -4.13
C LYS A 225 3.07 -11.16 -3.85
N ASP A 226 3.00 -12.31 -4.52
CA ASP A 226 1.98 -13.32 -4.26
C ASP A 226 2.19 -13.96 -2.88
N ILE A 227 1.09 -14.15 -2.15
CA ILE A 227 1.06 -14.74 -0.81
C ILE A 227 0.28 -16.06 -0.87
N THR A 228 0.91 -17.13 -0.40
CA THR A 228 0.27 -18.45 -0.26
C THR A 228 -0.38 -18.56 1.13
N PRO A 229 -1.70 -18.78 1.25
CA PRO A 229 -2.40 -18.84 2.53
C PRO A 229 -2.04 -20.06 3.40
N ALA A 230 -2.11 -19.86 4.71
CA ALA A 230 -1.99 -20.85 5.76
C ALA A 230 -3.18 -21.83 5.82
N GLY A 231 -2.98 -22.92 6.56
CA GLY A 231 -4.03 -23.86 6.94
C GLY A 231 -4.34 -24.92 5.88
N GLU A 232 -5.29 -25.80 6.18
CA GLU A 232 -5.74 -26.89 5.31
C GLU A 232 -7.26 -26.83 5.13
N TRP A 233 -7.74 -27.33 4.01
CA TRP A 233 -9.17 -27.34 3.74
C TRP A 233 -9.90 -28.39 4.60
N GLU A 234 -11.00 -27.98 5.21
CA GLU A 234 -11.94 -28.87 5.89
C GLU A 234 -13.39 -28.52 5.53
N ILE A 235 -14.27 -29.53 5.51
CA ILE A 235 -15.70 -29.31 5.30
C ILE A 235 -16.36 -28.98 6.63
N LYS A 236 -17.03 -27.84 6.69
CA LYS A 236 -17.83 -27.41 7.83
C LYS A 236 -19.09 -26.72 7.35
N ASP A 237 -20.25 -27.18 7.84
CA ASP A 237 -21.57 -26.61 7.53
C ASP A 237 -21.86 -26.46 6.02
N GLY A 238 -21.39 -27.42 5.20
CA GLY A 238 -21.55 -27.40 3.74
C GLY A 238 -20.60 -26.46 2.99
N ARG A 239 -19.58 -25.93 3.67
CA ARG A 239 -18.57 -25.00 3.17
C ARG A 239 -17.19 -25.61 3.32
N LEU A 240 -16.24 -25.20 2.48
CA LEU A 240 -14.81 -25.51 2.65
C LEU A 240 -14.13 -24.35 3.35
N VAL A 241 -13.64 -24.60 4.56
CA VAL A 241 -13.03 -23.59 5.44
C VAL A 241 -11.59 -24.00 5.78
N GLY A 242 -10.88 -23.14 6.51
CA GLY A 242 -9.56 -23.47 7.10
C GLY A 242 -8.36 -22.81 6.41
N LYS A 243 -8.57 -22.15 5.26
CA LYS A 243 -7.53 -21.31 4.63
C LYS A 243 -7.58 -19.88 5.14
N GLU A 244 -6.43 -19.30 5.44
CA GLU A 244 -6.32 -17.92 5.94
C GLU A 244 -4.93 -17.32 5.71
N LEU A 245 -4.82 -15.99 5.81
CA LEU A 245 -3.56 -15.28 5.70
C LEU A 245 -3.60 -13.95 6.46
N ILE A 246 -2.42 -13.45 6.82
CA ILE A 246 -2.21 -12.15 7.44
C ILE A 246 -1.69 -11.17 6.39
N LEU A 247 -2.32 -10.00 6.32
CA LEU A 247 -2.05 -8.93 5.39
C LEU A 247 -1.70 -7.64 6.15
N ILE A 248 -0.80 -6.85 5.58
CA ILE A 248 -0.53 -5.49 6.08
C ILE A 248 -1.78 -4.63 5.82
N PRO A 249 -2.28 -3.89 6.84
CA PRO A 249 -3.36 -2.92 6.69
C PRO A 249 -3.00 -1.87 5.64
N GLN A 250 -3.77 -1.80 4.55
CA GLN A 250 -3.52 -0.91 3.42
C GLN A 250 -4.83 -0.69 2.67
N GLU A 251 -5.00 0.44 1.97
CA GLU A 251 -6.23 0.60 1.19
C GLU A 251 -6.23 -0.33 -0.04
N ALA A 252 -7.37 -0.99 -0.28
CA ALA A 252 -7.57 -1.82 -1.46
C ALA A 252 -8.00 -0.97 -2.67
N THR A 253 -7.64 -1.40 -3.87
CA THR A 253 -8.08 -0.79 -5.14
C THR A 253 -8.94 -1.78 -5.90
N VAL A 254 -10.16 -1.36 -6.24
CA VAL A 254 -11.12 -2.20 -6.97
C VAL A 254 -10.51 -2.72 -8.27
N GLY A 255 -10.55 -4.04 -8.46
CA GLY A 255 -9.98 -4.70 -9.66
C GLY A 255 -8.46 -4.83 -9.66
N TYR A 256 -7.78 -4.41 -8.59
CA TYR A 256 -6.33 -4.54 -8.47
C TYR A 256 -5.93 -5.80 -7.68
N GLN A 257 -6.43 -5.96 -6.47
CA GLN A 257 -6.18 -7.15 -5.67
C GLN A 257 -7.11 -8.30 -6.04
N TYR A 258 -6.57 -9.52 -6.05
CA TYR A 258 -7.31 -10.72 -6.42
C TYR A 258 -6.74 -11.97 -5.75
N ILE A 259 -7.53 -13.04 -5.80
CA ILE A 259 -7.22 -14.38 -5.34
C ILE A 259 -7.25 -15.29 -6.55
N THR A 260 -6.22 -16.10 -6.71
CA THR A 260 -6.14 -17.17 -7.67
C THR A 260 -6.43 -18.50 -6.97
N LEU A 261 -7.33 -19.30 -7.53
CA LEU A 261 -7.58 -20.68 -7.09
C LEU A 261 -7.20 -21.65 -8.21
N GLU A 262 -6.48 -22.71 -7.90
CA GLU A 262 -6.27 -23.85 -8.79
C GLU A 262 -7.00 -25.07 -8.23
N ALA A 263 -7.85 -25.71 -9.04
CA ALA A 263 -8.58 -26.92 -8.68
C ALA A 263 -8.71 -27.83 -9.90
N ALA A 264 -8.40 -29.13 -9.73
CA ALA A 264 -8.40 -30.12 -10.82
C ALA A 264 -7.54 -29.73 -12.05
N GLY A 265 -6.46 -28.97 -11.84
CA GLY A 265 -5.60 -28.44 -12.91
C GLY A 265 -6.22 -27.31 -13.72
N LYS A 266 -7.40 -26.81 -13.32
CA LYS A 266 -8.02 -25.61 -13.86
C LYS A 266 -7.77 -24.44 -12.90
N LEU A 267 -7.52 -23.27 -13.48
CA LEU A 267 -7.30 -22.06 -12.73
C LEU A 267 -8.51 -21.14 -12.77
N TYR A 268 -8.75 -20.48 -11.66
CA TYR A 268 -9.83 -19.54 -11.45
C TYR A 268 -9.29 -18.28 -10.76
N THR A 269 -9.97 -17.16 -10.94
CA THR A 269 -9.60 -15.90 -10.30
C THR A 269 -10.83 -15.23 -9.71
N SER A 270 -10.67 -14.70 -8.50
CA SER A 270 -11.67 -13.98 -7.72
C SER A 270 -11.11 -12.61 -7.39
N LEU A 271 -11.79 -11.53 -7.81
CA LEU A 271 -11.38 -10.17 -7.46
C LEU A 271 -11.77 -9.86 -6.02
N LEU A 272 -11.01 -9.02 -5.32
CA LEU A 272 -11.46 -8.57 -4.02
C LEU A 272 -12.58 -7.52 -4.15
N PRO A 273 -13.59 -7.58 -3.25
CA PRO A 273 -14.70 -6.65 -3.29
C PRO A 273 -14.24 -5.25 -2.93
N SER A 274 -14.83 -4.24 -3.57
CA SER A 274 -14.49 -2.83 -3.36
C SER A 274 -14.75 -2.32 -1.94
N THR A 275 -15.53 -3.06 -1.16
CA THR A 275 -15.89 -2.73 0.23
C THR A 275 -14.92 -3.31 1.25
N LEU A 276 -13.97 -4.16 0.86
CA LEU A 276 -13.02 -4.76 1.80
C LEU A 276 -12.09 -3.69 2.37
N GLN A 277 -12.18 -3.48 3.69
CA GLN A 277 -11.29 -2.61 4.45
C GLN A 277 -10.31 -3.48 5.24
N LEU A 278 -9.02 -3.30 4.99
CA LEU A 278 -7.94 -4.00 5.69
C LEU A 278 -7.54 -3.18 6.91
N GLU A 279 -8.33 -3.25 7.97
CA GLU A 279 -8.10 -2.48 9.20
C GLU A 279 -7.12 -3.18 10.16
N SER A 280 -6.30 -2.38 10.84
CA SER A 280 -5.34 -2.86 11.84
C SER A 280 -6.04 -3.59 12.98
N GLY A 281 -5.57 -4.80 13.29
CA GLY A 281 -6.06 -5.63 14.40
C GLY A 281 -7.44 -6.24 14.16
N LYS A 282 -7.90 -6.28 12.91
CA LYS A 282 -9.20 -6.83 12.53
C LYS A 282 -9.05 -8.10 11.69
N GLN A 283 -10.11 -8.89 11.61
CA GLN A 283 -10.16 -10.03 10.70
C GLN A 283 -11.44 -10.04 9.87
N ARG A 284 -11.42 -10.69 8.71
CA ARG A 284 -12.60 -10.92 7.85
C ARG A 284 -12.59 -12.29 7.21
N GLU A 285 -13.76 -12.85 6.97
CA GLU A 285 -13.95 -14.06 6.18
C GLU A 285 -14.47 -13.72 4.78
N LEU A 286 -13.77 -14.16 3.73
CA LEU A 286 -14.13 -14.01 2.33
C LEU A 286 -14.63 -15.34 1.78
N GLU A 287 -15.95 -15.44 1.57
CA GLU A 287 -16.63 -16.63 1.05
C GLU A 287 -16.72 -16.69 -0.48
N ILE A 288 -15.83 -17.39 -1.16
CA ILE A 288 -15.80 -17.51 -2.62
C ILE A 288 -16.76 -18.63 -3.10
N THR A 289 -17.72 -18.32 -3.97
CA THR A 289 -18.57 -19.36 -4.60
C THR A 289 -17.83 -20.07 -5.74
N PHE A 290 -17.77 -21.40 -5.67
CA PHE A 290 -17.09 -22.28 -6.60
C PHE A 290 -18.02 -22.95 -7.59
N VAL A 291 -17.75 -22.76 -8.89
CA VAL A 291 -18.48 -23.38 -10.01
C VAL A 291 -17.44 -23.92 -10.99
N SER A 292 -17.38 -25.23 -11.20
CA SER A 292 -16.40 -25.89 -12.07
C SER A 292 -16.59 -25.55 -13.55
N ALA A 293 -17.85 -25.35 -13.96
CA ALA A 293 -18.26 -25.02 -15.32
C ALA A 293 -17.92 -23.57 -15.71
N GLU A 294 -17.81 -22.66 -14.74
CA GLU A 294 -17.46 -21.26 -14.97
C GLU A 294 -15.96 -21.05 -14.73
N ASP A 295 -15.33 -20.15 -15.47
CA ASP A 295 -13.89 -19.85 -15.36
C ASP A 295 -13.59 -18.88 -14.18
N ILE A 296 -14.50 -18.79 -13.20
CA ILE A 296 -14.70 -17.58 -12.37
C ILE A 296 -15.20 -17.99 -11.00
N LEU A 297 -14.60 -17.44 -9.96
CA LEU A 297 -15.04 -17.68 -8.60
C LEU A 297 -15.48 -16.39 -7.94
N MET A 298 -16.66 -16.48 -7.35
CA MET A 298 -17.54 -15.35 -7.09
C MET A 298 -17.31 -14.74 -5.71
N SER A 299 -17.04 -13.40 -5.65
CA SER A 299 -16.84 -12.59 -4.44
C SER A 299 -17.47 -11.16 -4.30
N LYS A 300 -18.33 -10.98 -3.29
CA LYS A 300 -19.14 -9.90 -2.64
C LYS A 300 -18.64 -9.77 -1.19
N VAL A 301 -19.20 -8.94 -0.32
CA VAL A 301 -18.89 -9.00 1.13
C VAL A 301 -20.19 -8.56 1.81
N ASN A 302 -20.54 -9.13 2.97
CA ASN A 302 -21.73 -8.74 3.73
C ASN A 302 -21.44 -8.88 5.24
N GLY A 303 -21.10 -7.76 5.90
CA GLY A 303 -20.88 -7.75 7.34
C GLY A 303 -20.13 -6.50 7.83
N GLU A 304 -20.34 -6.13 9.09
CA GLU A 304 -19.60 -5.07 9.82
C GLU A 304 -18.23 -5.59 10.30
N ILE A 305 -17.28 -4.70 10.60
CA ILE A 305 -15.87 -5.06 10.86
C ILE A 305 -15.70 -5.68 12.24
N GLY A 306 -15.42 -6.98 12.27
CA GLY A 306 -15.14 -7.74 13.49
C GLY A 306 -13.71 -7.56 14.02
N ASP A 307 -13.57 -7.60 15.34
CA ASP A 307 -12.27 -7.72 16.03
C ASP A 307 -11.57 -9.05 15.66
N TRP A 308 -10.25 -9.14 15.87
CA TRP A 308 -9.43 -10.33 15.51
C TRP A 308 -9.91 -11.66 16.14
N ASP A 309 -10.74 -11.60 17.17
CA ASP A 309 -11.38 -12.72 17.87
C ASP A 309 -12.86 -12.96 17.51
N GLY A 310 -13.46 -12.11 16.67
CA GLY A 310 -14.88 -12.17 16.30
C GLY A 310 -15.25 -13.27 15.29
N THR A 311 -16.46 -13.82 15.39
CA THR A 311 -16.98 -14.92 14.53
C THR A 311 -17.77 -14.42 13.31
N GLU A 312 -17.37 -13.30 12.70
CA GLU A 312 -18.18 -12.64 11.66
C GLU A 312 -17.77 -13.05 10.24
N VAL A 313 -18.79 -13.27 9.40
CA VAL A 313 -18.73 -13.91 8.08
C VAL A 313 -19.21 -12.92 7.02
N ASP A 314 -18.43 -12.67 5.96
CA ASP A 314 -18.86 -11.87 4.80
C ASP A 314 -19.19 -12.76 3.58
N HIS A 315 -20.26 -12.40 2.83
CA HIS A 315 -20.75 -13.18 1.67
C HIS A 315 -20.41 -12.59 0.30
N THR A 316 -20.09 -13.50 -0.63
CA THR A 316 -19.21 -13.44 -1.81
C THR A 316 -19.86 -13.69 -3.28
N GLU A 317 -20.09 -12.76 -4.25
CA GLU A 317 -20.48 -12.91 -5.68
C GLU A 317 -19.59 -12.05 -6.65
N SER A 318 -18.95 -12.63 -7.69
CA SER A 318 -18.08 -11.94 -8.69
C SER A 318 -18.62 -11.99 -10.13
N GLY A 319 -18.11 -11.07 -10.96
CA GLY A 319 -18.30 -11.05 -12.41
C GLY A 319 -17.07 -11.50 -13.20
N ILE A 320 -17.16 -11.39 -14.54
CA ILE A 320 -16.77 -12.48 -15.43
C ILE A 320 -15.29 -12.45 -15.96
N LEU A 321 -14.44 -13.47 -15.74
CA LEU A 321 -13.31 -13.81 -16.63
C LEU A 321 -13.81 -14.50 -17.89
N HIS A 322 -13.36 -13.99 -19.02
CA HIS A 322 -13.74 -14.50 -20.32
C HIS A 322 -12.49 -15.15 -20.93
N LYS A 323 -12.66 -16.15 -21.80
CA LYS A 323 -11.59 -16.67 -22.69
C LYS A 323 -11.10 -15.62 -23.72
N TYR A 324 -11.45 -14.36 -23.52
CA TYR A 324 -11.12 -13.24 -24.39
C TYR A 324 -11.24 -11.93 -23.61
N ILE A 325 -10.53 -10.89 -24.05
CA ILE A 325 -10.79 -9.53 -23.62
C ILE A 325 -11.70 -8.85 -24.64
N ASP A 326 -12.87 -8.39 -24.18
CA ASP A 326 -13.72 -7.51 -24.99
C ASP A 326 -13.19 -6.07 -24.92
N VAL A 327 -12.43 -5.67 -25.92
CA VAL A 327 -11.81 -4.33 -25.98
C VAL A 327 -12.83 -3.20 -26.05
N SER A 328 -14.10 -3.48 -26.40
CA SER A 328 -15.16 -2.46 -26.39
C SER A 328 -15.65 -2.13 -24.98
N LYS A 329 -15.34 -2.98 -23.99
CA LYS A 329 -15.63 -2.76 -22.57
C LYS A 329 -14.50 -2.05 -21.83
N LEU A 330 -13.32 -1.91 -22.45
CA LEU A 330 -12.19 -1.19 -21.85
C LEU A 330 -12.44 0.32 -21.96
N THR A 331 -12.55 1.01 -20.82
CA THR A 331 -12.86 2.44 -20.79
C THR A 331 -11.64 3.30 -21.09
N PHE A 332 -10.45 2.80 -20.77
CA PHE A 332 -9.18 3.53 -20.79
C PHE A 332 -9.18 4.82 -19.93
N GLU A 333 -10.12 4.92 -18.99
CA GLU A 333 -10.27 6.10 -18.13
C GLU A 333 -9.20 6.16 -17.04
N LYS A 334 -8.82 5.02 -16.47
CA LYS A 334 -7.80 4.96 -15.41
C LYS A 334 -6.42 4.52 -15.91
N SER A 335 -6.31 4.08 -17.16
CA SER A 335 -5.04 3.91 -17.88
C SER A 335 -5.27 3.72 -19.37
N ASN A 336 -4.35 4.17 -20.22
CA ASN A 336 -4.31 3.79 -21.63
C ASN A 336 -3.66 2.42 -21.84
N VAL A 337 -3.10 1.82 -20.79
CA VAL A 337 -2.37 0.55 -20.83
C VAL A 337 -3.09 -0.42 -19.91
N TYR A 338 -3.39 -1.62 -20.42
CA TYR A 338 -3.94 -2.72 -19.65
C TYR A 338 -2.97 -3.89 -19.69
N LYS A 339 -2.68 -4.47 -18.52
CA LYS A 339 -2.08 -5.79 -18.41
C LYS A 339 -3.15 -6.83 -18.64
N VAL A 340 -2.84 -7.86 -19.42
CA VAL A 340 -3.69 -9.05 -19.56
C VAL A 340 -3.09 -10.12 -18.67
N ILE A 341 -3.81 -10.49 -17.62
CA ILE A 341 -3.35 -11.39 -16.57
C ILE A 341 -3.97 -12.78 -16.75
N HIS A 342 -3.14 -13.80 -16.63
CA HIS A 342 -3.52 -15.20 -16.51
C HIS A 342 -2.68 -15.83 -15.39
N SER A 343 -3.31 -16.44 -14.40
CA SER A 343 -2.61 -17.09 -13.27
C SER A 343 -1.61 -16.20 -12.55
N GLY A 344 -2.01 -14.95 -12.26
CA GLY A 344 -1.15 -13.96 -11.61
C GLY A 344 -0.03 -13.39 -12.49
N LYS A 345 0.20 -13.98 -13.67
CA LYS A 345 1.23 -13.56 -14.61
C LYS A 345 0.65 -12.71 -15.72
N GLN A 346 1.34 -11.64 -16.08
CA GLN A 346 1.03 -10.91 -17.31
C GLN A 346 1.37 -11.78 -18.52
N VAL A 347 0.37 -12.03 -19.37
CA VAL A 347 0.48 -12.85 -20.61
C VAL A 347 0.26 -12.04 -21.89
N ALA A 348 -0.25 -10.81 -21.78
CA ALA A 348 -0.25 -9.83 -22.86
C ALA A 348 -0.37 -8.40 -22.29
N GLU A 349 -0.24 -7.40 -23.16
CA GLU A 349 -0.54 -5.99 -22.87
C GLU A 349 -1.49 -5.43 -23.93
N ILE A 350 -2.48 -4.64 -23.54
CA ILE A 350 -3.38 -3.93 -24.47
C ILE A 350 -3.22 -2.43 -24.27
N CYS A 351 -2.89 -1.71 -25.34
CA CYS A 351 -2.69 -0.27 -25.31
C CYS A 351 -3.71 0.45 -26.19
N LYS A 352 -4.27 1.55 -25.69
CA LYS A 352 -4.84 2.61 -26.50
C LYS A 352 -3.75 3.63 -26.81
N GLU A 353 -3.20 3.56 -28.01
CA GLU A 353 -2.05 4.36 -28.43
C GLU A 353 -2.29 5.09 -29.76
N TYR A 354 -1.43 6.07 -30.04
CA TYR A 354 -1.46 6.82 -31.30
C TYR A 354 -0.34 6.33 -32.21
N LEU A 355 -0.72 5.66 -33.31
CA LEU A 355 0.20 5.14 -34.31
C LEU A 355 0.54 6.24 -35.31
N VAL A 356 1.83 6.44 -35.59
CA VAL A 356 2.34 7.47 -36.50
C VAL A 356 3.43 6.87 -37.40
N THR A 357 3.23 6.99 -38.70
CA THR A 357 4.22 6.74 -39.75
C THR A 357 4.26 7.95 -40.69
N PRO A 358 5.13 7.99 -41.71
CA PRO A 358 5.11 9.07 -42.71
C PRO A 358 3.73 9.27 -43.35
N ASP A 359 3.04 8.19 -43.70
CA ASP A 359 1.82 8.22 -44.52
C ASP A 359 0.53 7.84 -43.78
N PHE A 360 0.63 7.46 -42.51
CA PHE A 360 -0.51 7.01 -41.70
C PHE A 360 -0.45 7.54 -40.27
N SER A 361 -1.60 8.00 -39.76
CA SER A 361 -1.78 8.17 -38.33
C SER A 361 -3.21 7.85 -37.87
N SER A 362 -3.32 7.22 -36.70
CA SER A 362 -4.61 6.88 -36.08
C SER A 362 -4.42 6.53 -34.61
N GLN A 363 -5.43 6.81 -33.79
CA GLN A 363 -5.55 6.11 -32.52
C GLN A 363 -5.95 4.65 -32.77
N ALA A 364 -5.39 3.74 -32.00
CA ALA A 364 -5.60 2.32 -32.13
C ALA A 364 -5.67 1.65 -30.76
N ILE A 365 -6.40 0.55 -30.68
CA ILE A 365 -6.27 -0.45 -29.61
C ILE A 365 -5.38 -1.56 -30.15
N VAL A 366 -4.22 -1.74 -29.54
CA VAL A 366 -3.19 -2.69 -29.97
C VAL A 366 -2.91 -3.66 -28.83
N ALA A 367 -2.82 -4.94 -29.14
CA ALA A 367 -2.46 -5.98 -28.18
C ALA A 367 -1.05 -6.51 -28.48
N TYR A 368 -0.22 -6.67 -27.46
CA TYR A 368 1.17 -7.09 -27.54
C TYR A 368 1.40 -8.37 -26.73
N PRO A 369 2.07 -9.40 -27.29
CA PRO A 369 2.43 -10.60 -26.54
C PRO A 369 3.59 -10.32 -25.59
N MET A 370 3.88 -11.26 -24.70
CA MET A 370 5.02 -11.20 -23.79
C MET A 370 6.21 -12.00 -24.35
N LYS A 371 7.43 -11.62 -24.00
CA LYS A 371 8.65 -12.40 -24.24
C LYS A 371 8.85 -13.45 -23.14
N GLU A 372 9.77 -14.38 -23.37
CA GLU A 372 10.15 -15.39 -22.38
C GLU A 372 10.68 -14.79 -21.08
N ASP A 373 11.35 -13.64 -21.16
CA ASP A 373 11.89 -12.89 -20.00
C ASP A 373 10.82 -12.14 -19.19
N GLY A 374 9.54 -12.20 -19.61
CA GLY A 374 8.42 -11.52 -18.96
C GLY A 374 8.23 -10.06 -19.37
N SER A 375 9.06 -9.51 -20.26
CA SER A 375 8.86 -8.17 -20.83
C SER A 375 7.88 -8.17 -22.00
N VAL A 376 7.25 -7.03 -22.28
CA VAL A 376 6.31 -6.89 -23.40
C VAL A 376 7.07 -6.95 -24.73
N ASN A 377 6.56 -7.73 -25.68
CA ASN A 377 7.12 -7.83 -27.03
C ASN A 377 6.50 -6.78 -27.96
N LEU A 378 7.04 -5.56 -27.92
CA LEU A 378 6.61 -4.45 -28.76
C LEU A 378 6.85 -4.67 -30.27
N SER A 379 7.61 -5.68 -30.67
CA SER A 379 7.85 -5.98 -32.09
C SER A 379 6.73 -6.80 -32.74
N GLN A 380 5.75 -7.28 -31.97
CA GLN A 380 4.71 -8.24 -32.40
C GLN A 380 3.29 -7.79 -32.03
N GLY A 381 2.99 -6.50 -32.19
CA GLY A 381 1.66 -5.95 -31.88
C GLY A 381 0.60 -6.29 -32.94
N ILE A 382 -0.63 -6.58 -32.49
CA ILE A 382 -1.81 -6.75 -33.34
C ILE A 382 -2.83 -5.64 -33.09
N VAL A 383 -3.27 -4.97 -34.15
CA VAL A 383 -4.26 -3.89 -34.07
C VAL A 383 -5.66 -4.49 -33.98
N ALA A 384 -6.21 -4.55 -32.77
CA ALA A 384 -7.58 -4.99 -32.54
C ALA A 384 -8.58 -4.03 -33.19
N GLN A 385 -8.37 -2.72 -33.01
CA GLN A 385 -9.24 -1.67 -33.55
C GLN A 385 -8.48 -0.40 -33.93
N LEU A 386 -8.79 0.17 -35.11
CA LEU A 386 -8.47 1.56 -35.44
C LEU A 386 -9.65 2.46 -35.06
N LEU A 387 -9.43 3.35 -34.10
CA LEU A 387 -10.49 4.20 -33.55
C LEU A 387 -10.87 5.29 -34.56
N GLY A 388 -12.20 5.49 -34.75
CA GLY A 388 -12.72 6.49 -35.68
C GLY A 388 -12.59 6.11 -37.17
N LYS A 389 -12.14 4.89 -37.49
CA LYS A 389 -12.08 4.37 -38.87
C LYS A 389 -13.17 3.31 -39.07
N SER A 390 -13.79 3.31 -40.25
CA SER A 390 -14.81 2.33 -40.63
C SER A 390 -14.32 1.43 -41.76
N GLY A 391 -14.95 0.25 -41.90
CA GLY A 391 -14.62 -0.72 -42.94
C GLY A 391 -13.63 -1.81 -42.49
N LYS A 392 -12.98 -2.43 -43.48
CA LYS A 392 -12.07 -3.56 -43.29
C LYS A 392 -10.63 -3.08 -43.09
N VAL A 393 -10.38 -2.45 -41.96
CA VAL A 393 -9.11 -1.77 -41.64
C VAL A 393 -8.43 -2.31 -40.38
N ASN A 394 -9.01 -3.31 -39.72
CA ASN A 394 -8.55 -3.84 -38.42
C ASN A 394 -7.81 -5.17 -38.61
N GLY A 395 -7.12 -5.63 -37.56
CA GLY A 395 -6.27 -6.82 -37.61
C GLY A 395 -4.95 -6.60 -38.31
N GLY A 396 -4.50 -5.35 -38.44
CA GLY A 396 -3.17 -5.00 -38.91
C GLY A 396 -2.09 -5.34 -37.88
N SER A 397 -0.83 -5.23 -38.25
CA SER A 397 0.30 -5.49 -37.35
C SER A 397 1.12 -4.23 -37.09
N VAL A 398 1.63 -4.13 -35.87
CA VAL A 398 2.52 -3.07 -35.38
C VAL A 398 3.82 -3.71 -34.92
N SER A 399 4.94 -3.20 -35.40
CA SER A 399 6.28 -3.65 -34.99
C SER A 399 7.14 -2.45 -34.65
N TRP A 400 7.52 -2.34 -33.39
CA TRP A 400 8.42 -1.30 -32.89
C TRP A 400 9.87 -1.76 -32.95
N ASN A 401 10.74 -0.92 -33.52
CA ASN A 401 12.17 -1.06 -33.36
C ASN A 401 12.61 -0.28 -32.11
N MET A 402 13.22 -0.98 -31.15
CA MET A 402 13.65 -0.39 -29.88
C MET A 402 14.99 0.35 -29.97
N GLU A 403 15.76 0.15 -31.03
CA GLU A 403 17.06 0.81 -31.23
C GLU A 403 16.93 2.21 -31.85
N ASP A 404 16.01 2.37 -32.82
CA ASP A 404 15.78 3.65 -33.51
C ASP A 404 14.41 4.28 -33.19
N HIS A 405 13.64 3.63 -32.31
CA HIS A 405 12.31 4.06 -31.84
C HIS A 405 11.26 4.22 -32.97
N SER A 406 11.45 3.56 -34.12
CA SER A 406 10.55 3.66 -35.27
C SER A 406 9.39 2.64 -35.25
N LEU A 407 8.31 2.98 -35.98
CA LEU A 407 7.12 2.15 -36.16
C LEU A 407 7.07 1.57 -37.59
N THR A 408 6.94 0.25 -37.69
CA THR A 408 6.42 -0.41 -38.89
C THR A 408 4.96 -0.79 -38.66
N TYR A 409 4.07 -0.31 -39.54
CA TYR A 409 2.64 -0.64 -39.52
C TYR A 409 2.22 -1.30 -40.84
N VAL A 410 1.45 -2.38 -40.74
CA VAL A 410 0.86 -3.08 -41.87
C VAL A 410 -0.65 -3.03 -41.74
N ASP A 411 -1.33 -2.61 -42.82
CA ASP A 411 -2.77 -2.45 -42.85
C ASP A 411 -3.53 -3.75 -42.56
N GLY A 412 -4.56 -3.62 -41.73
CA GLY A 412 -5.51 -4.69 -41.48
C GLY A 412 -6.56 -4.82 -42.58
N THR A 413 -7.09 -6.04 -42.76
CA THR A 413 -8.15 -6.33 -43.75
C THR A 413 -9.43 -6.86 -43.10
N LEU A 414 -9.53 -6.78 -41.78
CA LEU A 414 -10.66 -7.30 -41.01
C LEU A 414 -11.65 -6.18 -40.66
N LEU A 415 -12.92 -6.55 -40.54
CA LEU A 415 -13.91 -5.73 -39.84
C LEU A 415 -13.49 -5.60 -38.37
N ALA A 416 -14.03 -4.59 -37.67
CA ALA A 416 -13.76 -4.39 -36.25
C ALA A 416 -14.02 -5.68 -35.46
N ARG A 417 -13.03 -6.09 -34.67
CA ARG A 417 -13.12 -7.21 -33.73
C ARG A 417 -13.07 -6.63 -32.33
N ASN A 418 -14.02 -7.04 -31.50
CA ASN A 418 -14.05 -6.64 -30.10
C ASN A 418 -13.27 -7.61 -29.21
N ASN A 419 -13.08 -8.84 -29.65
CA ASN A 419 -12.50 -9.87 -28.80
C ASN A 419 -11.03 -10.09 -29.16
N VAL A 420 -10.18 -10.02 -28.13
CA VAL A 420 -8.76 -10.38 -28.18
C VAL A 420 -8.58 -11.65 -27.36
N TYR A 421 -7.91 -12.64 -27.94
CA TYR A 421 -7.66 -13.95 -27.33
C TYR A 421 -6.16 -14.10 -27.11
N VAL A 422 -5.76 -14.77 -26.02
CA VAL A 422 -4.37 -15.17 -25.78
C VAL A 422 -4.34 -16.70 -25.74
N LEU A 423 -3.53 -17.31 -26.59
CA LEU A 423 -3.37 -18.76 -26.65
C LEU A 423 -2.35 -19.24 -25.60
N ALA A 424 -2.38 -20.53 -25.27
CA ALA A 424 -1.49 -21.13 -24.28
C ALA A 424 0.00 -21.03 -24.64
N ASP A 425 0.33 -20.89 -25.92
CA ASP A 425 1.70 -20.63 -26.40
C ASP A 425 2.11 -19.14 -26.36
N GLY A 426 1.23 -18.25 -25.87
CA GLY A 426 1.44 -16.82 -25.77
C GLY A 426 1.03 -16.02 -27.01
N THR A 427 0.56 -16.68 -28.08
CA THR A 427 0.10 -16.01 -29.30
C THR A 427 -1.18 -15.21 -29.03
N ILE A 428 -1.22 -13.98 -29.57
CA ILE A 428 -2.45 -13.16 -29.54
C ILE A 428 -3.22 -13.34 -30.84
N SER A 429 -4.53 -13.56 -30.72
CA SER A 429 -5.42 -13.70 -31.87
C SER A 429 -6.70 -12.85 -31.72
N LEU A 430 -7.31 -12.52 -32.85
CA LEU A 430 -8.63 -11.85 -32.93
C LEU A 430 -9.77 -12.82 -33.30
N SER A 431 -9.44 -14.11 -33.46
CA SER A 431 -10.39 -15.18 -33.75
C SER A 431 -9.82 -16.53 -33.35
N VAL A 432 -10.68 -17.42 -32.86
CA VAL A 432 -10.29 -18.77 -32.43
C VAL A 432 -11.24 -19.83 -33.00
N THR A 433 -10.78 -21.08 -32.99
CA THR A 433 -11.52 -22.29 -33.33
C THR A 433 -11.66 -23.18 -32.09
N LEU A 434 -12.51 -24.22 -32.16
CA LEU A 434 -12.70 -25.15 -31.04
C LEU A 434 -11.45 -25.96 -30.67
N ALA A 435 -10.45 -26.03 -31.56
CA ALA A 435 -9.20 -26.74 -31.32
C ALA A 435 -8.12 -25.86 -30.66
N ASP A 436 -8.34 -24.55 -30.57
CA ASP A 436 -7.36 -23.63 -30.02
C ASP A 436 -7.37 -23.70 -28.49
N ASP A 437 -6.18 -23.81 -27.90
CA ASP A 437 -5.99 -23.76 -26.45
C ASP A 437 -5.88 -22.30 -26.01
N VAL A 438 -6.98 -21.77 -25.48
CA VAL A 438 -7.14 -20.34 -25.16
C VAL A 438 -7.05 -20.13 -23.65
N LEU A 439 -6.17 -19.22 -23.23
CA LEU A 439 -6.01 -18.87 -21.83
C LEU A 439 -7.22 -18.07 -21.32
N PRO A 440 -7.76 -18.40 -20.13
CA PRO A 440 -8.66 -17.51 -19.42
C PRO A 440 -7.89 -16.28 -18.97
N VAL A 441 -8.40 -15.08 -19.29
CA VAL A 441 -7.68 -13.83 -19.09
C VAL A 441 -8.54 -12.74 -18.46
N LEU A 442 -7.89 -11.88 -17.67
CA LEU A 442 -8.44 -10.65 -17.13
C LEU A 442 -7.66 -9.46 -17.67
N ALA A 443 -8.35 -8.38 -18.04
CA ALA A 443 -7.71 -7.10 -18.31
C ALA A 443 -7.67 -6.25 -17.04
N GLN A 444 -6.47 -5.84 -16.64
CA GLN A 444 -6.22 -4.98 -15.48
C GLN A 444 -5.56 -3.69 -15.95
N GLU A 445 -6.00 -2.55 -15.43
CA GLU A 445 -5.42 -1.24 -15.74
C GLU A 445 -3.98 -1.16 -15.20
N ASP A 446 -3.01 -0.84 -16.06
CA ASP A 446 -1.63 -0.60 -15.60
C ASP A 446 -1.53 0.82 -15.04
N ILE A 447 -1.41 0.92 -13.72
CA ILE A 447 -1.37 2.19 -12.97
C ILE A 447 -0.15 2.20 -12.05
N VAL A 448 0.44 3.37 -11.84
CA VAL A 448 1.43 3.55 -10.76
C VAL A 448 0.68 3.79 -9.48
N ARG A 449 0.75 2.83 -8.57
CA ARG A 449 0.26 2.98 -7.21
C ARG A 449 1.36 3.57 -6.34
N ASP A 450 1.20 4.83 -5.96
CA ASP A 450 2.14 5.56 -5.11
C ASP A 450 1.53 5.74 -3.72
N VAL A 451 2.09 5.05 -2.73
CA VAL A 451 1.54 5.04 -1.37
C VAL A 451 2.48 5.74 -0.40
N ARG A 452 2.05 6.89 0.12
CA ARG A 452 2.83 7.70 1.04
C ARG A 452 1.97 8.17 2.19
N GLY A 453 2.49 8.08 3.42
CA GLY A 453 1.79 8.54 4.62
C GLY A 453 0.38 7.94 4.80
N GLY A 454 0.16 6.70 4.34
CA GLY A 454 -1.14 6.03 4.42
C GLY A 454 -2.14 6.40 3.31
N VAL A 455 -1.78 7.28 2.37
CA VAL A 455 -2.64 7.68 1.25
C VAL A 455 -2.14 7.04 -0.04
N ILE A 456 -3.06 6.48 -0.83
CA ILE A 456 -2.77 6.00 -2.18
C ILE A 456 -3.05 7.09 -3.20
N HIS A 457 -2.06 7.39 -4.03
CA HIS A 457 -2.22 8.15 -5.26
C HIS A 457 -1.99 7.22 -6.46
N ASN A 458 -2.95 7.16 -7.37
CA ASN A 458 -2.86 6.32 -8.57
C ASN A 458 -2.58 7.20 -9.80
N TYR A 459 -1.45 6.95 -10.47
CA TYR A 459 -1.10 7.63 -11.72
C TYR A 459 -1.42 6.72 -12.93
N PRO A 460 -2.40 7.10 -13.77
CA PRO A 460 -2.69 6.39 -15.02
C PRO A 460 -1.48 6.37 -15.95
N LEU A 461 -1.37 5.36 -16.81
CA LEU A 461 -0.27 5.24 -17.77
C LEU A 461 -0.69 5.47 -19.21
N VAL A 462 0.28 5.84 -20.05
CA VAL A 462 0.14 5.89 -21.50
C VAL A 462 1.44 5.47 -22.19
N LYS A 463 1.30 4.66 -23.25
CA LYS A 463 2.38 4.31 -24.16
C LYS A 463 2.37 5.27 -25.35
N ILE A 464 3.50 5.91 -25.62
CA ILE A 464 3.69 6.78 -26.79
C ILE A 464 4.99 6.35 -27.47
N GLY A 465 4.88 5.84 -28.70
CA GLY A 465 6.02 5.21 -29.35
C GLY A 465 6.51 4.02 -28.53
N THR A 466 7.79 3.98 -28.22
CA THR A 466 8.42 2.95 -27.39
C THR A 466 8.50 3.31 -25.90
N GLN A 467 7.94 4.45 -25.49
CA GLN A 467 8.05 4.99 -24.13
C GLN A 467 6.74 4.87 -23.35
N TYR A 468 6.85 4.69 -22.03
CA TYR A 468 5.72 4.69 -21.10
C TYR A 468 5.81 5.91 -20.17
N TRP A 469 4.71 6.66 -20.13
CA TRP A 469 4.61 7.92 -19.42
C TRP A 469 3.51 7.85 -18.36
N MET A 470 3.72 8.51 -17.22
CA MET A 470 2.59 8.86 -16.36
C MET A 470 1.67 9.81 -17.14
N ARG A 471 0.37 9.58 -17.08
CA ARG A 471 -0.67 10.40 -17.71
C ARG A 471 -1.19 11.53 -16.80
N SER A 472 -0.67 11.59 -15.59
CA SER A 472 -0.88 12.69 -14.63
C SER A 472 0.47 13.25 -14.18
N ASN A 473 0.48 14.48 -13.68
CA ASN A 473 1.67 15.03 -13.02
C ASN A 473 1.82 14.37 -11.64
N LEU A 474 3.05 14.35 -11.12
CA LEU A 474 3.30 13.93 -9.74
C LEU A 474 2.61 14.89 -8.77
N GLU A 475 1.91 14.34 -7.77
CA GLU A 475 1.11 15.09 -6.80
C GLU A 475 1.29 14.51 -5.41
N THR A 476 2.18 15.12 -4.64
CA THR A 476 2.57 14.65 -3.31
C THR A 476 3.24 15.73 -2.48
N SER A 477 3.04 15.66 -1.17
CA SER A 477 3.69 16.48 -0.13
C SER A 477 4.69 15.67 0.71
N LEU A 478 4.97 14.42 0.33
CA LEU A 478 5.88 13.52 1.04
C LEU A 478 6.93 12.95 0.06
N TYR A 479 8.14 12.68 0.54
CA TYR A 479 9.08 11.81 -0.14
C TYR A 479 8.64 10.35 -0.04
N VAL A 480 9.23 9.46 -0.85
CA VAL A 480 8.87 8.03 -0.87
C VAL A 480 9.11 7.34 0.48
N ASN A 481 10.11 7.79 1.23
CA ASN A 481 10.38 7.30 2.59
C ASN A 481 9.39 7.84 3.65
N GLY A 482 8.44 8.68 3.27
CA GLY A 482 7.45 9.28 4.17
C GLY A 482 7.84 10.65 4.74
N ASP A 483 9.04 11.14 4.49
CA ASP A 483 9.48 12.46 4.98
C ASP A 483 8.63 13.58 4.38
N ALA A 484 8.22 14.55 5.21
CA ALA A 484 7.46 15.70 4.74
C ALA A 484 8.29 16.63 3.85
N LEU A 485 7.73 17.01 2.70
CA LEU A 485 8.24 18.12 1.90
C LEU A 485 7.74 19.44 2.49
N PRO A 486 8.62 20.44 2.73
CA PRO A 486 8.17 21.76 3.14
C PRO A 486 7.27 22.41 2.08
N LYS A 487 6.09 22.90 2.48
CA LYS A 487 5.25 23.76 1.64
C LYS A 487 5.82 25.17 1.62
N LEU A 488 6.15 25.70 0.44
CA LEU A 488 6.75 27.01 0.27
C LEU A 488 5.71 28.03 -0.23
N ASN A 489 5.85 29.28 0.20
CA ASN A 489 5.05 30.40 -0.30
C ASN A 489 5.68 31.07 -1.53
N GLN A 490 6.97 30.85 -1.76
CA GLN A 490 7.72 31.35 -2.91
C GLN A 490 8.95 30.48 -3.16
N VAL A 491 9.44 30.46 -4.39
CA VAL A 491 10.70 29.78 -4.74
C VAL A 491 11.87 30.58 -4.19
N THR A 492 12.77 29.90 -3.50
CA THR A 492 14.02 30.48 -2.95
C THR A 492 15.18 29.60 -3.36
N ALA A 493 16.27 30.22 -3.80
CA ALA A 493 17.51 29.53 -4.17
C ALA A 493 17.95 28.54 -3.09
N ASN A 494 18.35 27.35 -3.51
CA ASN A 494 18.83 26.26 -2.65
C ASN A 494 17.82 25.68 -1.64
N ILE A 495 16.53 26.04 -1.70
CA ILE A 495 15.51 25.48 -0.80
C ILE A 495 14.73 24.36 -1.49
N ALA A 496 14.68 23.19 -0.84
CA ALA A 496 13.83 22.07 -1.26
C ALA A 496 12.43 22.24 -0.68
N GLY A 497 11.41 22.15 -1.54
CA GLY A 497 10.02 22.14 -1.12
C GLY A 497 9.07 22.09 -2.31
N TYR A 498 7.78 22.09 -1.99
CA TYR A 498 6.72 22.13 -2.98
C TYR A 498 5.88 23.39 -2.83
N LEU A 499 5.24 23.81 -3.91
CA LEU A 499 4.25 24.88 -3.97
C LEU A 499 2.96 24.32 -4.54
N GLN A 500 1.86 24.99 -4.26
CA GLN A 500 0.54 24.57 -4.72
C GLN A 500 -0.23 25.78 -5.26
N SER A 501 -0.84 25.65 -6.43
CA SER A 501 -1.72 26.70 -6.98
C SER A 501 -3.04 26.78 -6.19
N THR A 502 -3.84 27.80 -6.49
CA THR A 502 -5.22 27.92 -5.98
C THR A 502 -6.14 26.81 -6.47
N THR A 503 -5.80 26.20 -7.61
CA THR A 503 -6.44 25.01 -8.21
C THR A 503 -5.80 23.70 -7.77
N GLU A 504 -5.00 23.73 -6.71
CA GLU A 504 -4.39 22.57 -6.06
C GLU A 504 -3.31 21.82 -6.86
N HIS A 505 -2.85 22.35 -8.00
CA HIS A 505 -1.74 21.77 -8.76
C HIS A 505 -0.40 21.89 -8.03
N TYR A 506 0.39 20.82 -8.05
CA TYR A 506 1.69 20.74 -7.38
C TYR A 506 2.83 21.21 -8.29
N PHE A 507 3.75 21.99 -7.70
CA PHE A 507 5.00 22.42 -8.30
C PHE A 507 6.15 22.13 -7.34
N TYR A 508 7.28 21.70 -7.88
CA TYR A 508 8.44 21.31 -7.10
C TYR A 508 9.63 22.20 -7.43
N THR A 509 10.47 22.50 -6.43
CA THR A 509 11.75 23.18 -6.70
C THR A 509 12.74 22.22 -7.36
N ALA A 510 13.74 22.77 -8.05
CA ALA A 510 14.78 21.99 -8.72
C ALA A 510 15.50 21.00 -7.77
N ASN A 511 15.69 21.39 -6.51
CA ASN A 511 16.32 20.52 -5.49
C ASN A 511 15.47 19.30 -5.13
N VAL A 512 14.14 19.43 -5.16
CA VAL A 512 13.23 18.31 -4.94
C VAL A 512 13.27 17.37 -6.15
N ALA A 513 13.18 17.93 -7.35
CA ALA A 513 13.30 17.18 -8.59
C ALA A 513 14.62 16.38 -8.67
N LEU A 514 15.74 17.02 -8.33
CA LEU A 514 17.08 16.40 -8.37
C LEU A 514 17.34 15.41 -7.22
N SER A 515 16.52 15.42 -6.17
CA SER A 515 16.82 14.65 -4.95
C SER A 515 16.89 13.14 -5.14
N GLY A 516 16.26 12.60 -6.20
CA GLY A 516 16.07 11.16 -6.38
C GLY A 516 15.15 10.48 -5.35
N ARG A 517 14.61 11.23 -4.38
CA ARG A 517 13.81 10.71 -3.25
C ARG A 517 12.30 10.86 -3.45
N ILE A 518 11.88 11.63 -4.47
CA ILE A 518 10.47 11.99 -4.67
C ILE A 518 9.74 11.05 -5.65
N LEU A 519 10.44 10.26 -6.45
CA LEU A 519 9.81 9.45 -7.51
C LEU A 519 9.55 8.02 -7.05
N PRO A 520 8.39 7.42 -7.39
CA PRO A 520 8.16 5.99 -7.19
C PRO A 520 9.22 5.13 -7.90
N THR A 521 9.43 3.90 -7.43
CA THR A 521 10.39 2.95 -8.02
C THR A 521 10.11 2.72 -9.51
N HIS A 522 11.18 2.62 -10.33
CA HIS A 522 11.13 2.48 -11.81
C HIS A 522 10.64 3.71 -12.58
N TRP A 523 10.47 4.85 -11.90
CA TRP A 523 10.11 6.12 -12.53
C TRP A 523 11.25 7.14 -12.43
N SER A 524 11.41 7.93 -13.48
CA SER A 524 12.46 8.94 -13.60
C SER A 524 11.90 10.27 -14.08
N ILE A 525 12.61 11.36 -13.75
CA ILE A 525 12.43 12.64 -14.45
C ILE A 525 13.05 12.48 -15.84
N PRO A 526 12.34 12.86 -16.92
CA PRO A 526 12.85 12.75 -18.27
C PRO A 526 14.08 13.65 -18.50
N ASN A 527 15.00 13.18 -19.33
CA ASN A 527 16.07 13.99 -19.89
C ASN A 527 15.74 14.39 -21.35
N TRP A 528 16.67 15.07 -22.03
CA TRP A 528 16.43 15.49 -23.41
C TRP A 528 16.40 14.34 -24.42
N GLU A 529 17.09 13.22 -24.16
CA GLU A 529 16.97 12.02 -24.99
C GLU A 529 15.53 11.49 -24.96
N ASP A 530 14.94 11.38 -23.77
CA ASP A 530 13.56 10.96 -23.59
C ASP A 530 12.58 11.88 -24.33
N TRP A 531 12.75 13.20 -24.20
CA TRP A 531 11.88 14.18 -24.86
C TRP A 531 12.05 14.21 -26.38
N ASN A 532 13.27 14.00 -26.88
CA ASN A 532 13.54 14.00 -28.32
C ASN A 532 12.90 12.78 -28.98
N ILE A 533 12.95 11.61 -28.36
CA ILE A 533 12.24 10.41 -28.85
C ILE A 533 10.73 10.70 -28.97
N LEU A 534 10.12 11.29 -27.94
CA LEU A 534 8.70 11.68 -27.96
C LEU A 534 8.40 12.69 -29.07
N LYS A 535 9.22 13.74 -29.17
CA LYS A 535 9.06 14.84 -30.12
C LYS A 535 9.18 14.36 -31.56
N ASP A 536 10.19 13.56 -31.86
CA ASP A 536 10.46 13.04 -33.20
C ASP A 536 9.34 12.10 -33.65
N TYR A 537 8.89 11.20 -32.76
CA TYR A 537 7.78 10.30 -33.04
C TYR A 537 6.47 11.05 -33.37
N LEU A 538 6.20 12.15 -32.65
CA LEU A 538 5.02 12.99 -32.85
C LEU A 538 5.23 14.12 -33.88
N LYS A 539 6.34 14.10 -34.63
CA LYS A 539 6.68 15.11 -35.65
C LYS A 539 6.68 16.55 -35.10
N GLY A 540 6.95 16.72 -33.81
CA GLY A 540 6.98 18.01 -33.11
C GLY A 540 5.60 18.64 -32.82
N GLU A 541 4.50 17.97 -33.11
CA GLU A 541 3.14 18.53 -32.97
C GLU A 541 2.66 18.55 -31.52
N ALA A 542 2.72 19.71 -30.86
CA ALA A 542 2.36 19.82 -29.45
C ALA A 542 0.87 19.55 -29.16
N SER A 543 -0.03 19.83 -30.10
CA SER A 543 -1.47 19.60 -29.94
C SER A 543 -1.82 18.14 -29.61
N LEU A 544 -0.99 17.19 -30.06
CA LEU A 544 -1.15 15.76 -29.77
C LEU A 544 -0.90 15.42 -28.31
N LEU A 545 -0.17 16.26 -27.57
CA LEU A 545 0.13 16.13 -26.15
C LEU A 545 -0.83 16.93 -25.25
N LYS A 546 -1.32 18.07 -25.76
CA LYS A 546 -2.13 19.03 -24.99
C LYS A 546 -3.54 18.51 -24.71
N SER A 547 -3.97 18.64 -23.47
CA SER A 547 -5.35 18.39 -23.01
C SER A 547 -5.86 19.55 -22.14
N GLY A 548 -7.10 19.48 -21.70
CA GLY A 548 -7.72 20.52 -20.86
C GLY A 548 -7.98 21.83 -21.61
N THR A 549 -8.25 22.89 -20.85
CA THR A 549 -8.64 24.20 -21.40
C THR A 549 -7.42 25.12 -21.49
N TRP A 550 -7.02 25.47 -22.72
CA TRP A 550 -5.96 26.44 -22.98
C TRP A 550 -6.54 27.83 -23.27
N LEU A 551 -5.96 28.88 -22.69
CA LEU A 551 -6.37 30.27 -22.83
C LEU A 551 -5.34 31.08 -23.61
N SER A 552 -5.78 32.13 -24.32
CA SER A 552 -4.90 33.03 -25.08
C SER A 552 -3.88 33.72 -24.17
N LEU A 553 -2.65 33.92 -24.65
CA LEU A 553 -1.63 34.66 -23.89
C LEU A 553 -1.96 36.15 -23.86
N LYS A 554 -2.48 36.66 -24.99
CA LYS A 554 -2.91 38.06 -25.15
C LYS A 554 -4.29 38.15 -25.78
N THR A 555 -4.94 39.30 -25.59
CA THR A 555 -6.21 39.61 -26.27
C THR A 555 -6.02 39.51 -27.78
N GLU A 556 -6.98 38.88 -28.48
CA GLU A 556 -6.99 38.65 -29.94
C GLU A 556 -6.02 37.58 -30.48
N GLU A 557 -5.30 36.87 -29.61
CA GLU A 557 -4.41 35.77 -30.02
C GLU A 557 -5.16 34.42 -30.13
N GLN A 558 -4.89 33.67 -31.19
CA GLN A 558 -5.52 32.38 -31.43
C GLN A 558 -4.85 31.27 -30.62
N VAL A 559 -5.65 30.56 -29.83
CA VAL A 559 -5.23 29.34 -29.13
C VAL A 559 -5.13 28.19 -30.14
N GLN A 560 -4.00 27.48 -30.11
CA GLN A 560 -3.77 26.30 -30.92
C GLN A 560 -4.52 25.09 -30.37
N PRO A 561 -4.86 24.11 -31.23
CA PRO A 561 -5.63 22.94 -30.81
C PRO A 561 -4.98 22.15 -29.67
N ALA A 562 -5.82 21.56 -28.83
CA ALA A 562 -5.45 20.57 -27.82
C ALA A 562 -6.24 19.29 -28.10
N THR A 563 -5.66 18.38 -28.88
CA THR A 563 -6.34 17.17 -29.35
C THR A 563 -6.08 15.97 -28.44
N ASN A 564 -4.93 15.95 -27.75
CA ASN A 564 -4.49 14.88 -26.88
C ASN A 564 -4.53 13.47 -27.52
N LEU A 565 -4.37 13.37 -28.86
CA LEU A 565 -4.49 12.08 -29.55
C LEU A 565 -3.43 11.06 -29.09
N SER A 566 -2.25 11.52 -28.67
CA SER A 566 -1.22 10.66 -28.08
C SER A 566 -1.62 10.06 -26.72
N GLY A 567 -2.57 10.68 -26.03
CA GLY A 567 -2.98 10.32 -24.68
C GLY A 567 -2.07 10.87 -23.57
N PHE A 568 -1.01 11.63 -23.86
CA PHE A 568 -0.06 12.18 -22.88
C PHE A 568 -0.72 12.99 -21.74
N ASN A 569 -1.81 13.69 -22.06
CA ASN A 569 -2.61 14.48 -21.11
C ASN A 569 -1.82 15.64 -20.46
N GLY A 570 -1.23 16.49 -21.30
CA GLY A 570 -0.57 17.73 -20.89
C GLY A 570 -1.59 18.83 -20.61
N ILE A 571 -2.07 18.89 -19.37
CA ILE A 571 -2.96 19.94 -18.87
C ILE A 571 -2.13 21.21 -18.59
N PRO A 572 -2.58 22.42 -18.98
CA PRO A 572 -1.84 23.66 -18.82
C PRO A 572 -1.82 24.18 -17.38
N VAL A 573 -1.17 23.44 -16.48
CA VAL A 573 -1.05 23.82 -15.06
C VAL A 573 -0.21 25.10 -14.84
N GLY A 574 0.53 25.55 -15.86
CA GLY A 574 1.39 26.72 -15.78
C GLY A 574 2.76 26.41 -15.18
N MET A 575 3.29 27.40 -14.47
CA MET A 575 4.56 27.32 -13.75
C MET A 575 4.54 28.32 -12.60
N TYR A 576 5.34 28.07 -11.57
CA TYR A 576 5.51 29.01 -10.48
C TYR A 576 6.71 29.91 -10.76
N VAL A 577 6.49 31.22 -10.89
CA VAL A 577 7.55 32.23 -11.11
C VAL A 577 7.26 33.42 -10.20
N GLY A 578 7.98 33.53 -9.07
CA GLY A 578 7.66 34.54 -8.06
C GLY A 578 6.18 34.51 -7.66
N ALA A 579 5.50 35.67 -7.64
CA ALA A 579 4.07 35.77 -7.34
C ALA A 579 3.13 35.58 -8.57
N PHE A 580 3.66 35.23 -9.74
CA PHE A 580 2.95 35.31 -11.02
C PHE A 580 2.31 33.99 -11.49
N GLN A 581 2.11 33.00 -10.61
CA GLN A 581 1.59 31.69 -11.03
C GLN A 581 0.25 31.79 -11.79
N ALA A 582 -0.67 32.64 -11.31
CA ALA A 582 -1.97 32.86 -11.94
C ALA A 582 -1.89 33.41 -13.38
N ASP A 583 -0.79 34.09 -13.73
CA ASP A 583 -0.59 34.60 -15.08
C ASP A 583 -0.22 33.50 -16.07
N TYR A 584 0.32 32.37 -15.59
CA TYR A 584 0.76 31.25 -16.41
C TYR A 584 -0.23 30.09 -16.49
N GLU A 585 -1.12 29.97 -15.51
CA GLU A 585 -2.11 28.90 -15.46
C GLU A 585 -3.07 28.97 -16.65
N ASN A 586 -3.45 27.81 -17.16
CA ASN A 586 -4.24 27.60 -18.38
C ASN A 586 -3.59 28.15 -19.68
N LYS A 587 -2.37 28.69 -19.63
CA LYS A 587 -1.69 29.28 -20.79
C LYS A 587 -0.39 28.56 -21.14
N HIS A 588 0.25 27.96 -20.14
CA HIS A 588 1.56 27.35 -20.26
C HIS A 588 1.62 25.99 -19.58
N LEU A 589 2.61 25.20 -19.96
CA LEU A 589 2.97 23.96 -19.31
C LEU A 589 4.49 23.79 -19.38
N ALA A 590 5.12 23.52 -18.24
CA ALA A 590 6.54 23.23 -18.18
C ALA A 590 6.84 22.08 -17.21
N TYR A 591 7.83 21.27 -17.56
CA TYR A 591 8.27 20.13 -16.75
C TYR A 591 9.76 20.18 -16.49
N TRP A 592 10.16 19.81 -15.27
CA TRP A 592 11.57 19.57 -14.98
C TRP A 592 12.16 18.55 -15.95
N THR A 593 13.39 18.83 -16.37
CA THR A 593 14.15 18.01 -17.31
C THR A 593 15.57 17.86 -16.77
N LEU A 594 16.08 16.63 -16.76
CA LEU A 594 17.47 16.36 -16.39
C LEU A 594 18.39 16.62 -17.59
N ASP A 595 19.66 16.91 -17.29
CA ASP A 595 20.69 16.93 -18.32
C ASP A 595 20.93 15.49 -18.85
N ASN A 596 21.66 15.37 -19.97
CA ASN A 596 21.89 14.06 -20.60
C ASN A 596 22.71 13.09 -19.73
N THR A 597 23.42 13.58 -18.70
CA THR A 597 24.11 12.71 -17.74
C THR A 597 23.22 12.27 -16.58
N ASN A 598 22.00 12.79 -16.49
CA ASN A 598 21.05 12.63 -15.39
C ASN A 598 21.61 13.08 -14.02
N ALA A 599 22.67 13.90 -14.00
CA ALA A 599 23.35 14.32 -12.79
C ALA A 599 22.87 15.68 -12.27
N THR A 600 22.25 16.50 -13.12
CA THR A 600 21.77 17.83 -12.79
C THR A 600 20.46 18.16 -13.50
N ILE A 601 19.76 19.19 -13.01
CA ILE A 601 18.66 19.79 -13.76
C ILE A 601 19.24 20.57 -14.94
N ASP A 602 18.71 20.34 -16.14
CA ASP A 602 19.16 21.04 -17.33
C ASP A 602 18.88 22.55 -17.24
N THR A 603 19.66 23.35 -17.95
CA THR A 603 19.43 24.80 -18.04
C THR A 603 18.10 25.15 -18.71
N LYS A 604 17.51 24.18 -19.42
CA LYS A 604 16.23 24.24 -20.11
C LYS A 604 15.22 23.26 -19.51
N VAL A 605 13.95 23.56 -19.74
CA VAL A 605 12.82 22.70 -19.41
C VAL A 605 11.99 22.43 -20.66
N PHE A 606 11.36 21.26 -20.71
CA PHE A 606 10.30 20.96 -21.66
C PHE A 606 9.16 21.98 -21.48
N TYR A 607 8.70 22.59 -22.57
CA TYR A 607 7.77 23.70 -22.52
C TYR A 607 6.74 23.69 -23.65
N MET A 608 5.49 24.00 -23.31
CA MET A 608 4.39 24.23 -24.24
C MET A 608 3.59 25.49 -23.83
N LYS A 609 3.05 26.20 -24.81
CA LYS A 609 2.21 27.40 -24.61
C LYS A 609 1.00 27.41 -25.55
N SER A 610 -0.01 28.22 -25.26
CA SER A 610 -1.31 28.14 -25.92
C SER A 610 -1.34 28.60 -27.39
N ASP A 611 -0.45 29.49 -27.81
CA ASP A 611 -0.44 30.15 -29.13
C ASP A 611 0.37 29.39 -30.20
N THR A 612 1.15 28.36 -29.83
CA THR A 612 1.96 27.57 -30.78
C THR A 612 1.67 26.07 -30.74
N ASN A 613 1.78 25.40 -31.90
CA ASN A 613 1.61 23.94 -32.04
C ASN A 613 2.97 23.20 -32.05
N ILE A 614 3.99 23.77 -31.41
CA ILE A 614 5.33 23.19 -31.34
C ILE A 614 5.73 22.95 -29.89
N ILE A 615 6.55 21.91 -29.69
CA ILE A 615 7.23 21.65 -28.42
C ILE A 615 8.47 22.54 -28.37
N GLU A 616 8.58 23.33 -27.30
CA GLU A 616 9.62 24.34 -27.12
C GLU A 616 10.48 24.04 -25.89
N GLU A 617 11.55 24.82 -25.74
CA GLU A 617 12.43 24.83 -24.59
C GLU A 617 12.33 26.19 -23.90
N SER A 618 12.32 26.21 -22.57
CA SER A 618 12.34 27.45 -21.79
C SER A 618 13.44 27.42 -20.74
N ASN A 619 13.90 28.59 -20.28
CA ASN A 619 14.91 28.66 -19.23
C ASN A 619 14.36 28.10 -17.92
N ALA A 620 15.07 27.12 -17.35
CA ALA A 620 14.76 26.48 -16.09
C ALA A 620 14.69 27.47 -14.93
N GLY A 621 15.69 28.36 -14.81
CA GLY A 621 15.69 29.40 -13.77
C GLY A 621 15.54 28.84 -12.35
N ILE A 622 16.34 27.82 -12.02
CA ILE A 622 16.21 26.94 -10.83
C ILE A 622 16.05 27.68 -9.49
N ASP A 623 16.59 28.89 -9.37
CA ASP A 623 16.54 29.69 -8.14
C ASP A 623 15.25 30.50 -7.98
N THR A 624 14.44 30.61 -9.04
CA THR A 624 13.30 31.52 -9.12
C THR A 624 12.01 30.86 -9.59
N LYS A 625 12.09 29.59 -10.03
CA LYS A 625 10.97 28.87 -10.62
C LYS A 625 10.77 27.48 -10.03
N ALA A 626 9.52 27.04 -10.03
CA ALA A 626 9.11 25.67 -9.73
C ALA A 626 8.17 25.17 -10.83
N PHE A 627 8.32 23.91 -11.19
CA PHE A 627 7.58 23.27 -12.27
C PHE A 627 6.91 21.99 -11.79
N ALA A 628 5.89 21.56 -12.53
CA ALA A 628 5.34 20.23 -12.37
C ALA A 628 6.39 19.16 -12.74
N ILE A 629 6.21 17.96 -12.23
CA ILE A 629 7.01 16.79 -12.61
C ILE A 629 6.11 15.85 -13.42
N ARG A 630 6.58 15.47 -14.60
CA ARG A 630 6.01 14.41 -15.42
C ARG A 630 7.02 13.28 -15.47
N CYS A 631 6.62 12.08 -15.12
CA CYS A 631 7.56 10.95 -15.01
C CYS A 631 7.49 10.04 -16.24
N ILE A 632 8.63 9.44 -16.55
CA ILE A 632 8.80 8.37 -17.54
C ILE A 632 9.26 7.09 -16.84
N ARG A 633 8.79 5.92 -17.31
CA ARG A 633 9.21 4.61 -16.81
C ARG A 633 10.57 4.25 -17.40
N LYS A 634 11.53 3.84 -16.57
CA LYS A 634 12.88 3.41 -16.99
C LYS A 634 13.24 2.04 -16.44
#